data_AF-A0A409YIN6-F1
#
_entry.id   AF-A0A409YIN6-F1
#
_cell.length_a   1.000
_cell.length_b   1.000
_cell.length_c   1.000
_cell.angle_alpha   90.00
_cell.angle_beta   90.00
_cell.angle_gamma   90.00
#
_symmetry.space_group_name_H-M   'P 1'
#
loop_
_entity.id
_entity.type
_entity.pdbx_description
1 polymer ?
#
loop_
_entity_poly.entity_id
_entity_poly.type
_entity_poly.pdbx_seq_one_letter_code
_entity_poly.pdbx_strand_id
1 'polypeptide(L)'
;MSKQSLPIDTSKDDIARTSALEVARTIWIAHDLPESFLKNLVLSSNNPDLEVPSSFRLGLAAQSAVALSGLSAAYLHFLRTGEEQTVTVDARHASLSFHSEAWYTLDGQLPPPSWDDIAGLYKTKDDRWSLRKVTKDDVSSAFAELDSLEFEQKCLRSFLPVCAFIMRTREEWIETGHGKSLLEEYRQMGASAPVEIRKISDSAPRRFASQVENEMKYPLDGVRVLDLSRVLAGPVAGRTLAAHGAQTLLVTSPKLPALPSLDVETTLGKRTTQLDLTRAEHCSTLRELTGKADVFLQAYRPGALEKKGFGMQDILNYKASQGYAGNLVYAQLSAWGFNGPWRDRRGFDSLVQTATGFNADEGLAYTQSVHDHNASTPRVTPRPFPMQALDHAAGYVLAFGVSAALCHQITRGGSYEVRVSLAAVAEWVRSLGRLSPQDAFVKARPFPQPRNKEIQALSVNWLERHVSPGHGSISENTSNTRRRMTALRHAAILSKTPVREGSVNDPSTTEIWGAPMRLDVDDPVLCILTADLTMDTLLRTETFRTVVGSEGNCFMDVVLFVKSLIIHFVVLVDTDPERQPLLKSKAYAIRKQSSNSGPYFLLCGILLFAFIMSLPFGAFLNNFYNGQMYYDRLARRWKAEEKRHDNQRIAWDDARREYENDRERWNRDKEEHRADMERWAKQKAEEDRKRAAISWQALIPADQCLRYNSREYTSTLSNVPLAYDAREECAEKPAYLNGRWVKPTYCSQDAQCGSVTGHWITTDNEPSCQTVWAGPWDKGCQSPGVRHYHTALENIPGWKNWPVMCMTTPGITINGVFYQSPSKCEFWDRKVWGVWFVHDSSCR
;
A
#
# COMPACT_ATOMS: atom_id res chain seq x y z
N MET A 1 36.27 -0.08 -30.31
CA MET A 1 36.97 0.84 -29.38
C MET A 1 36.42 0.62 -27.97
N SER A 2 37.19 0.98 -26.94
CA SER A 2 36.96 0.58 -25.54
C SER A 2 35.56 0.95 -24.99
N LYS A 3 34.92 0.02 -24.28
CA LYS A 3 33.77 0.31 -23.40
C LYS A 3 34.28 1.02 -22.15
N GLN A 4 33.99 2.31 -21.99
CA GLN A 4 34.12 2.96 -20.69
C GLN A 4 32.86 2.68 -19.87
N SER A 5 33.00 1.81 -18.87
CA SER A 5 32.05 1.71 -17.77
C SER A 5 32.02 3.03 -16.99
N LEU A 6 30.82 3.53 -16.71
CA LEU A 6 30.64 4.61 -15.74
C LEU A 6 31.09 4.09 -14.35
N PRO A 7 31.99 4.77 -13.64
CA PRO A 7 32.44 4.32 -12.33
C PRO A 7 31.39 4.65 -11.27
N ILE A 8 30.66 3.63 -10.80
CA ILE A 8 30.13 3.63 -9.44
C ILE A 8 31.24 3.05 -8.55
N ASP A 9 32.29 3.84 -8.35
CA ASP A 9 33.36 3.55 -7.40
C ASP A 9 33.05 4.26 -6.08
N THR A 10 32.04 3.75 -5.36
CA THR A 10 32.01 3.90 -3.91
C THR A 10 33.12 3.00 -3.39
N SER A 11 34.20 3.58 -2.91
CA SER A 11 35.39 2.83 -2.53
C SER A 11 35.04 1.75 -1.50
N LYS A 12 35.80 0.62 -1.50
CA LYS A 12 35.63 -0.42 -0.47
C LYS A 12 35.79 0.12 0.96
N ASP A 13 36.46 1.25 1.12
CA ASP A 13 36.69 1.91 2.40
C ASP A 13 35.47 2.72 2.91
N ASP A 14 34.57 3.17 2.03
CA ASP A 14 33.38 3.94 2.43
C ASP A 14 32.26 3.04 2.98
N ILE A 15 32.03 1.89 2.34
CA ILE A 15 31.02 0.91 2.78
C ILE A 15 31.34 0.44 4.22
N ALA A 16 32.62 0.29 4.55
CA ALA A 16 33.12 -0.12 5.87
C ALA A 16 32.96 0.95 6.97
N ARG A 17 32.60 2.19 6.64
CA ARG A 17 32.52 3.32 7.60
C ARG A 17 31.09 3.78 7.92
N THR A 18 30.11 3.53 7.05
CA THR A 18 28.73 3.94 7.29
C THR A 18 28.13 3.15 8.46
N SER A 19 27.83 3.86 9.56
CA SER A 19 27.20 3.33 10.78
C SER A 19 25.72 3.72 10.86
N ALA A 20 24.94 3.01 11.68
CA ALA A 20 23.53 3.33 11.90
C ALA A 20 23.31 4.75 12.48
N LEU A 21 24.28 5.26 13.25
CA LEU A 21 24.26 6.62 13.75
C LEU A 21 24.44 7.66 12.63
N GLU A 22 25.33 7.39 11.67
CA GLU A 22 25.58 8.32 10.56
C GLU A 22 24.42 8.33 9.55
N VAL A 23 23.80 7.18 9.30
CA VAL A 23 22.54 7.09 8.52
C VAL A 23 21.41 7.86 9.21
N ALA A 24 21.22 7.65 10.52
CA ALA A 24 20.23 8.38 11.31
C ALA A 24 20.51 9.90 11.32
N ARG A 25 21.77 10.31 11.52
CA ARG A 25 22.21 11.72 11.48
C ARG A 25 21.88 12.38 10.15
N THR A 26 22.19 11.71 9.05
CA THR A 26 21.97 12.26 7.70
C THR A 26 20.48 12.49 7.45
N ILE A 27 19.62 11.52 7.78
CA ILE A 27 18.16 11.65 7.66
C ILE A 27 17.60 12.72 8.62
N TRP A 28 18.11 12.78 9.85
CA TRP A 28 17.68 13.73 10.88
C TRP A 28 17.95 15.17 10.47
N ILE A 29 19.18 15.47 10.02
CA ILE A 29 19.60 16.81 9.60
C ILE A 29 18.89 17.22 8.30
N ALA A 30 18.69 16.28 7.35
CA ALA A 30 17.95 16.54 6.12
C ALA A 30 16.47 16.95 6.33
N HIS A 31 15.94 16.73 7.54
CA HIS A 31 14.57 17.12 7.93
C HIS A 31 14.54 18.33 8.88
N ASP A 32 15.62 19.12 8.89
CA ASP A 32 15.83 20.29 9.75
C ASP A 32 15.62 20.03 11.27
N LEU A 33 15.93 18.82 11.75
CA LEU A 33 15.89 18.49 13.16
C LEU A 33 17.26 18.78 13.81
N PRO A 34 17.30 19.20 15.10
CA PRO A 34 18.54 19.69 15.70
C PRO A 34 19.56 18.57 15.89
N GLU A 35 20.72 18.71 15.26
CA GLU A 35 21.85 17.77 15.37
C GLU A 35 22.28 17.53 16.82
N SER A 36 22.21 18.57 17.67
CA SER A 36 22.53 18.47 19.10
C SER A 36 21.68 17.48 19.89
N PHE A 37 20.52 17.06 19.36
CA PHE A 37 19.67 16.05 20.00
C PHE A 37 20.09 14.60 19.69
N LEU A 38 20.94 14.38 18.68
CA LEU A 38 21.47 13.04 18.35
C LEU A 38 22.34 12.45 19.47
N LYS A 39 22.86 13.28 20.40
CA LYS A 39 23.54 12.84 21.63
C LYS A 39 22.69 11.88 22.49
N ASN A 40 21.36 11.93 22.33
CA ASN A 40 20.40 11.12 23.08
C ASN A 40 20.15 9.75 22.43
N LEU A 41 20.73 9.46 21.26
CA LEU A 41 20.60 8.17 20.59
C LEU A 41 21.76 7.24 20.95
N VAL A 42 21.44 6.09 21.54
CA VAL A 42 22.39 5.03 21.89
C VAL A 42 22.10 3.79 21.04
N LEU A 43 23.05 3.44 20.17
CA LEU A 43 22.93 2.27 19.30
C LEU A 43 23.85 1.17 19.82
N SER A 44 23.40 -0.09 19.72
CA SER A 44 24.22 -1.24 20.10
C SER A 44 25.49 -1.32 19.24
N SER A 45 26.59 -1.81 19.83
CA SER A 45 27.92 -1.85 19.20
C SER A 45 28.19 -3.10 18.34
N ASN A 46 27.24 -4.03 18.24
CA ASN A 46 27.30 -5.12 17.27
C ASN A 46 27.16 -4.58 15.84
N ASN A 47 27.74 -5.28 14.88
CA ASN A 47 27.59 -4.91 13.47
C ASN A 47 26.16 -5.25 13.00
N PRO A 48 25.29 -4.25 12.73
CA PRO A 48 23.90 -4.51 12.36
C PRO A 48 23.78 -5.30 11.06
N ASP A 49 24.76 -5.18 10.16
CA ASP A 49 24.76 -5.86 8.87
C ASP A 49 24.81 -7.39 8.98
N LEU A 50 25.38 -7.93 10.06
CA LEU A 50 25.50 -9.37 10.28
C LEU A 50 24.28 -9.98 10.99
N GLU A 51 23.30 -9.18 11.39
CA GLU A 51 22.09 -9.67 12.06
C GLU A 51 21.00 -10.15 11.10
N VAL A 52 21.26 -10.06 9.78
CA VAL A 52 20.34 -10.46 8.70
C VAL A 52 21.09 -11.21 7.60
N PRO A 53 20.63 -12.40 7.15
CA PRO A 53 21.24 -13.13 6.04
C PRO A 53 20.83 -12.54 4.68
N SER A 54 21.43 -11.40 4.32
CA SER A 54 21.13 -10.63 3.10
C SER A 54 22.38 -9.96 2.51
N SER A 55 22.46 -9.83 1.18
CA SER A 55 23.56 -9.08 0.54
C SER A 55 23.37 -7.57 0.59
N PHE A 56 22.16 -7.10 0.87
CA PHE A 56 21.86 -5.70 1.19
C PHE A 56 21.90 -5.47 2.71
N ARG A 57 22.24 -4.25 3.11
CA ARG A 57 22.45 -3.82 4.51
C ARG A 57 21.14 -3.61 5.28
N LEU A 58 20.32 -4.67 5.35
CA LEU A 58 18.96 -4.62 5.90
C LEU A 58 18.94 -4.39 7.42
N GLY A 59 19.91 -4.94 8.17
CA GLY A 59 20.01 -4.68 9.61
C GLY A 59 20.40 -3.24 9.92
N LEU A 60 21.27 -2.62 9.11
CA LEU A 60 21.60 -1.20 9.19
C LEU A 60 20.36 -0.33 8.92
N ALA A 61 19.58 -0.66 7.88
CA ALA A 61 18.31 -0.01 7.58
C ALA A 61 17.31 -0.15 8.75
N ALA A 62 17.21 -1.35 9.33
CA ALA A 62 16.32 -1.63 10.45
C ALA A 62 16.66 -0.84 11.71
N GLN A 63 17.93 -0.88 12.14
CA GLN A 63 18.37 -0.14 13.32
C GLN A 63 18.18 1.38 13.13
N SER A 64 18.52 1.92 11.95
CA SER A 64 18.40 3.36 11.67
C SER A 64 16.94 3.83 11.59
N ALA A 65 16.05 3.07 10.95
CA ALA A 65 14.64 3.44 10.84
C ALA A 65 13.92 3.40 12.20
N VAL A 66 14.17 2.36 13.01
CA VAL A 66 13.65 2.25 14.38
C VAL A 66 14.20 3.39 15.25
N ALA A 67 15.50 3.67 15.17
CA ALA A 67 16.15 4.77 15.90
C ALA A 67 15.55 6.14 15.60
N LEU A 68 15.34 6.47 14.33
CA LEU A 68 14.69 7.70 13.91
C LEU A 68 13.27 7.82 14.48
N SER A 69 12.49 6.73 14.44
CA SER A 69 11.12 6.74 14.98
C SER A 69 11.08 6.98 16.49
N GLY A 70 12.00 6.38 17.27
CA GLY A 70 12.11 6.60 18.71
C GLY A 70 12.67 7.97 19.07
N LEU A 71 13.72 8.43 18.37
CA LEU A 71 14.37 9.72 18.63
C LEU A 71 13.46 10.90 18.31
N SER A 72 12.66 10.82 17.24
CA SER A 72 11.67 11.86 16.91
C SER A 72 10.51 11.90 17.90
N ALA A 73 10.08 10.75 18.43
CA ALA A 73 9.12 10.71 19.54
C ALA A 73 9.71 11.33 20.83
N ALA A 74 10.96 10.99 21.19
CA ALA A 74 11.66 11.58 22.32
C ALA A 74 11.90 13.10 22.17
N TYR A 75 12.14 13.58 20.94
CA TYR A 75 12.26 15.01 20.65
C TYR A 75 10.91 15.72 20.72
N LEU A 76 9.83 15.11 20.25
CA LEU A 76 8.47 15.64 20.43
C LEU A 76 8.10 15.75 21.91
N HIS A 77 8.48 14.77 22.74
CA HIS A 77 8.36 14.84 24.19
C HIS A 77 9.14 16.03 24.76
N PHE A 78 10.43 16.15 24.43
CA PHE A 78 11.28 17.27 24.88
C PHE A 78 10.69 18.64 24.51
N LEU A 79 10.18 18.81 23.29
CA LEU A 79 9.54 20.06 22.86
C LEU A 79 8.26 20.41 23.65
N ARG A 80 7.65 19.44 24.33
CA ARG A 80 6.42 19.60 25.12
C ARG A 80 6.67 19.76 26.62
N THR A 81 7.80 19.28 27.13
CA THR A 81 8.11 19.22 28.59
C THR A 81 9.39 19.94 29.00
N GLY A 82 10.32 20.16 28.07
CA GLY A 82 11.71 20.51 28.37
C GLY A 82 12.57 19.32 28.83
N GLU A 83 11.99 18.11 28.95
CA GLU A 83 12.71 16.94 29.45
C GLU A 83 13.34 16.09 28.34
N GLU A 84 14.67 16.09 28.31
CA GLU A 84 15.45 15.15 27.51
C GLU A 84 15.36 13.72 28.08
N GLN A 85 15.48 12.73 27.19
CA GLN A 85 15.57 11.31 27.50
C GLN A 85 16.39 10.57 26.45
N THR A 86 17.02 9.46 26.84
CA THR A 86 17.82 8.61 25.95
C THR A 86 16.90 7.65 25.18
N VAL A 87 17.27 7.36 23.93
CA VAL A 87 16.66 6.33 23.09
C VAL A 87 17.70 5.27 22.76
N THR A 88 17.45 4.02 23.16
CA THR A 88 18.34 2.89 22.89
C THR A 88 17.73 1.97 21.84
N VAL A 89 18.53 1.54 20.84
CA VAL A 89 18.10 0.55 19.83
C VAL A 89 19.16 -0.53 19.62
N ASP A 90 18.77 -1.77 19.93
CA ASP A 90 19.56 -2.96 19.60
C ASP A 90 19.35 -3.38 18.12
N ALA A 91 20.45 -3.63 17.41
CA ALA A 91 20.43 -3.97 16.00
C ALA A 91 19.72 -5.31 15.69
N ARG A 92 19.85 -6.31 16.56
CA ARG A 92 19.22 -7.62 16.35
C ARG A 92 17.73 -7.55 16.64
N HIS A 93 17.33 -6.87 17.72
CA HIS A 93 15.93 -6.62 18.03
C HIS A 93 15.26 -5.79 16.92
N ALA A 94 15.90 -4.72 16.43
CA ALA A 94 15.38 -3.96 15.27
C ALA A 94 15.23 -4.82 14.01
N SER A 95 16.22 -5.67 13.71
CA SER A 95 16.18 -6.60 12.57
C SER A 95 15.06 -7.64 12.71
N LEU A 96 14.78 -8.13 13.92
CA LEU A 96 13.66 -9.02 14.20
C LEU A 96 12.31 -8.29 14.12
N SER A 97 12.24 -7.02 14.52
CA SER A 97 11.03 -6.20 14.40
C SER A 97 10.60 -5.97 12.94
N PHE A 98 11.54 -5.98 11.99
CA PHE A 98 11.26 -5.98 10.54
C PHE A 98 10.67 -7.30 9.99
N HIS A 99 10.41 -8.28 10.85
CA HIS A 99 9.67 -9.51 10.52
C HIS A 99 8.66 -9.85 11.64
N SER A 100 8.11 -8.81 12.31
CA SER A 100 7.30 -8.96 13.52
C SER A 100 6.07 -9.87 13.36
N GLU A 101 5.51 -9.93 12.15
CA GLU A 101 4.41 -10.81 11.78
C GLU A 101 4.73 -12.32 11.90
N ALA A 102 6.00 -12.72 11.89
CA ALA A 102 6.42 -14.13 12.01
C ALA A 102 6.58 -14.61 13.47
N TRP A 103 6.58 -13.70 14.45
CA TRP A 103 7.00 -14.01 15.81
C TRP A 103 5.87 -14.07 16.85
N TYR A 104 4.71 -13.51 16.54
CA TYR A 104 3.61 -13.47 17.51
C TYR A 104 2.93 -14.82 17.69
N THR A 105 2.26 -15.00 18.83
CA THR A 105 1.38 -16.14 19.08
C THR A 105 0.06 -15.70 19.66
N LEU A 106 -1.01 -16.45 19.38
CA LEU A 106 -2.33 -16.37 20.00
C LEU A 106 -2.56 -17.66 20.79
N ASP A 107 -2.78 -17.53 22.10
CA ASP A 107 -2.92 -18.64 23.05
C ASP A 107 -1.78 -19.67 22.93
N GLY A 108 -0.56 -19.17 22.66
CA GLY A 108 0.66 -19.94 22.44
C GLY A 108 0.82 -20.54 21.04
N GLN A 109 -0.20 -20.46 20.17
CA GLN A 109 -0.14 -20.91 18.77
C GLN A 109 0.35 -19.81 17.85
N LEU A 110 1.19 -20.18 16.88
CA LEU A 110 1.62 -19.27 15.81
C LEU A 110 0.43 -18.93 14.90
N PRO A 111 0.43 -17.77 14.22
CA PRO A 111 -0.58 -17.48 13.21
C PRO A 111 -0.57 -18.53 12.09
N PRO A 112 -1.71 -18.74 11.41
CA PRO A 112 -1.71 -19.49 10.16
C PRO A 112 -0.82 -18.78 9.12
N PRO A 113 -0.15 -19.53 8.23
CA PRO A 113 0.70 -18.95 7.20
C PRO A 113 -0.07 -17.93 6.36
N SER A 114 0.53 -16.77 6.13
CA SER A 114 -0.10 -15.61 5.48
C SER A 114 -0.23 -15.73 3.96
N TRP A 115 0.29 -16.81 3.36
CA TRP A 115 0.37 -17.01 1.92
C TRP A 115 -0.13 -18.41 1.50
N ASP A 116 -0.83 -18.44 0.38
CA ASP A 116 -1.29 -19.64 -0.33
C ASP A 116 -0.10 -20.32 -1.03
N ASP A 117 -0.05 -21.66 -1.14
CA ASP A 117 1.10 -22.43 -1.67
C ASP A 117 1.50 -22.07 -3.11
N ILE A 118 0.59 -21.39 -3.81
CA ILE A 118 0.67 -20.86 -5.18
C ILE A 118 1.22 -19.42 -5.27
N ALA A 119 1.60 -18.80 -4.15
CA ALA A 119 2.33 -17.53 -4.17
C ALA A 119 3.82 -17.80 -4.46
N GLY A 120 4.32 -17.37 -5.61
CA GLY A 120 5.72 -17.58 -6.00
C GLY A 120 6.08 -16.94 -7.34
N LEU A 121 7.36 -17.04 -7.72
CA LEU A 121 7.86 -16.59 -9.01
C LEU A 121 7.79 -17.76 -10.02
N TYR A 122 7.18 -17.53 -11.19
CA TYR A 122 6.98 -18.54 -12.24
C TYR A 122 7.68 -18.16 -13.55
N LYS A 123 8.46 -19.08 -14.14
CA LYS A 123 9.36 -18.81 -15.28
C LYS A 123 8.60 -18.56 -16.61
N THR A 124 9.05 -17.57 -17.38
CA THR A 124 8.51 -17.20 -18.72
C THR A 124 9.44 -17.60 -19.87
N LYS A 125 8.96 -17.45 -21.12
CA LYS A 125 9.67 -17.81 -22.36
C LYS A 125 11.03 -17.13 -22.56
N ASP A 126 11.18 -15.93 -22.01
CA ASP A 126 12.36 -15.06 -22.09
C ASP A 126 13.24 -15.12 -20.82
N ASP A 127 13.20 -16.23 -20.07
CA ASP A 127 13.93 -16.45 -18.80
C ASP A 127 13.56 -15.49 -17.63
N ARG A 128 12.45 -14.76 -17.74
CA ARG A 128 11.92 -13.88 -16.66
C ARG A 128 10.82 -14.58 -15.82
N TRP A 129 10.10 -13.84 -14.96
CA TRP A 129 9.25 -14.42 -13.89
C TRP A 129 7.91 -13.66 -13.65
N SER A 130 6.79 -14.36 -13.32
CA SER A 130 5.44 -13.79 -13.05
C SER A 130 4.51 -14.65 -12.13
N LEU A 131 3.17 -14.44 -12.01
CA LEU A 131 2.27 -14.94 -10.91
C LEU A 131 0.76 -15.30 -11.25
N ARG A 132 0.23 -16.52 -10.95
CA ARG A 132 -1.14 -16.88 -10.40
C ARG A 132 -1.39 -18.42 -10.22
N LYS A 133 -2.57 -18.84 -9.72
CA LYS A 133 -2.99 -20.13 -9.11
C LYS A 133 -3.26 -21.33 -10.07
N VAL A 134 -2.26 -22.19 -10.28
CA VAL A 134 -2.31 -23.63 -10.67
C VAL A 134 -1.12 -24.33 -9.95
N THR A 135 -0.79 -25.62 -10.15
CA THR A 135 0.46 -26.17 -9.58
C THR A 135 1.69 -25.48 -10.19
N LYS A 136 2.84 -25.50 -9.50
CA LYS A 136 4.03 -24.74 -9.93
C LYS A 136 4.48 -25.10 -11.35
N ASP A 137 4.42 -26.39 -11.69
CA ASP A 137 4.82 -26.89 -13.00
C ASP A 137 3.74 -26.66 -14.08
N ASP A 138 2.44 -26.75 -13.73
CA ASP A 138 1.34 -26.44 -14.66
C ASP A 138 1.36 -24.97 -15.10
N VAL A 139 1.53 -24.04 -14.14
CA VAL A 139 1.67 -22.61 -14.46
C VAL A 139 2.94 -22.38 -15.27
N SER A 140 4.07 -22.96 -14.87
CA SER A 140 5.33 -22.80 -15.61
C SER A 140 5.21 -23.30 -17.05
N SER A 141 4.47 -24.38 -17.29
CA SER A 141 4.21 -24.91 -18.63
C SER A 141 3.28 -24.01 -19.44
N ALA A 142 2.26 -23.41 -18.82
CA ALA A 142 1.37 -22.44 -19.48
C ALA A 142 2.07 -21.10 -19.80
N PHE A 143 3.04 -20.68 -18.98
CA PHE A 143 3.81 -19.44 -19.15
C PHE A 143 5.01 -19.60 -20.10
N ALA A 144 5.45 -20.83 -20.38
CA ALA A 144 6.56 -21.12 -21.28
C ALA A 144 6.35 -20.60 -22.73
N GLU A 145 5.10 -20.34 -23.14
CA GLU A 145 4.79 -19.80 -24.46
C GLU A 145 4.62 -18.26 -24.51
N LEU A 146 4.66 -17.57 -23.38
CA LEU A 146 4.38 -16.14 -23.26
C LEU A 146 5.65 -15.29 -23.06
N ASP A 147 5.74 -14.17 -23.78
CA ASP A 147 6.71 -13.10 -23.52
C ASP A 147 6.37 -12.37 -22.21
N SER A 148 7.36 -12.14 -21.34
CA SER A 148 7.10 -11.57 -20.02
C SER A 148 6.69 -10.09 -20.05
N LEU A 149 7.22 -9.29 -20.98
CA LEU A 149 6.89 -7.87 -21.09
C LEU A 149 5.47 -7.73 -21.66
N GLU A 150 5.12 -8.56 -22.63
CA GLU A 150 3.75 -8.68 -23.13
C GLU A 150 2.80 -9.15 -22.01
N PHE A 151 3.22 -10.11 -21.16
CA PHE A 151 2.43 -10.57 -20.02
C PHE A 151 2.22 -9.46 -18.97
N GLU A 152 3.28 -8.73 -18.57
CA GLU A 152 3.16 -7.59 -17.66
C GLU A 152 2.20 -6.53 -18.23
N GLN A 153 2.33 -6.20 -19.53
CA GLN A 153 1.42 -5.28 -20.21
C GLN A 153 -0.02 -5.82 -20.29
N LYS A 154 -0.23 -7.11 -20.55
CA LYS A 154 -1.55 -7.76 -20.54
C LYS A 154 -2.18 -7.69 -19.14
N CYS A 155 -1.45 -7.97 -18.07
CA CYS A 155 -1.94 -7.80 -16.70
C CYS A 155 -2.35 -6.35 -16.41
N LEU A 156 -1.51 -5.38 -16.79
CA LEU A 156 -1.78 -3.95 -16.60
C LEU A 156 -2.97 -3.43 -17.40
N ARG A 157 -3.24 -3.99 -18.59
CA ARG A 157 -4.38 -3.66 -19.45
C ARG A 157 -5.64 -4.47 -19.12
N SER A 158 -5.51 -5.55 -18.35
CA SER A 158 -6.65 -6.42 -18.00
C SER A 158 -7.58 -5.74 -16.99
N PHE A 159 -8.88 -6.02 -17.09
CA PHE A 159 -9.86 -5.64 -16.07
C PHE A 159 -9.79 -6.49 -14.80
N LEU A 160 -8.95 -7.54 -14.78
CA LEU A 160 -8.78 -8.42 -13.63
C LEU A 160 -7.93 -7.74 -12.54
N PRO A 161 -8.15 -8.04 -11.25
CA PRO A 161 -7.38 -7.48 -10.14
C PRO A 161 -5.98 -8.14 -9.99
N VAL A 162 -5.35 -8.51 -11.10
CA VAL A 162 -4.00 -9.11 -11.12
C VAL A 162 -2.96 -8.00 -11.09
N CYS A 163 -1.89 -8.21 -10.33
CA CYS A 163 -0.72 -7.35 -10.34
C CYS A 163 0.52 -8.22 -10.56
N ALA A 164 1.24 -7.93 -11.62
CA ALA A 164 2.42 -8.66 -12.04
C ALA A 164 3.48 -7.65 -12.48
N PHE A 165 4.74 -7.99 -12.25
CA PHE A 165 5.90 -7.26 -12.75
C PHE A 165 6.91 -8.29 -13.25
N ILE A 166 7.58 -8.01 -14.37
CA ILE A 166 8.74 -8.80 -14.76
C ILE A 166 9.86 -8.55 -13.75
N MET A 167 10.59 -9.61 -13.39
CA MET A 167 11.87 -9.44 -12.71
C MET A 167 12.82 -8.68 -13.63
N ARG A 168 13.41 -7.61 -13.11
CA ARG A 168 14.40 -6.77 -13.80
C ARG A 168 15.76 -6.90 -13.12
N THR A 169 16.85 -6.62 -13.82
CA THR A 169 18.11 -6.24 -13.16
C THR A 169 18.05 -4.78 -12.67
N ARG A 170 19.08 -4.33 -11.96
CA ARG A 170 19.20 -2.91 -11.58
C ARG A 170 19.29 -2.01 -12.81
N GLU A 171 20.05 -2.41 -13.81
CA GLU A 171 20.28 -1.68 -15.07
C GLU A 171 18.97 -1.57 -15.87
N GLU A 172 18.23 -2.68 -16.02
CA GLU A 172 16.92 -2.67 -16.67
C GLU A 172 15.91 -1.77 -15.94
N TRP A 173 15.92 -1.75 -14.60
CA TRP A 173 15.06 -0.88 -13.79
C TRP A 173 15.34 0.61 -14.02
N ILE A 174 16.61 1.02 -13.92
CA ILE A 174 16.97 2.45 -14.07
C ILE A 174 16.81 2.97 -15.49
N GLU A 175 16.71 2.10 -16.49
CA GLU A 175 16.39 2.49 -17.86
C GLU A 175 14.88 2.70 -18.08
N THR A 176 14.01 2.14 -17.23
CA THR A 176 12.57 2.39 -17.31
C THR A 176 12.23 3.87 -17.07
N GLY A 177 11.19 4.38 -17.74
CA GLY A 177 10.71 5.75 -17.51
C GLY A 177 10.23 6.00 -16.07
N HIS A 178 9.89 4.96 -15.31
CA HIS A 178 9.57 5.10 -13.89
C HIS A 178 10.82 5.13 -13.00
N GLY A 179 11.78 4.22 -13.20
CA GLY A 179 13.06 4.24 -12.49
C GLY A 179 13.80 5.55 -12.67
N LYS A 180 13.81 6.12 -13.88
CA LYS A 180 14.34 7.46 -14.16
C LYS A 180 13.64 8.56 -13.36
N SER A 181 12.30 8.56 -13.36
CA SER A 181 11.50 9.55 -12.61
C SER A 181 11.70 9.44 -11.10
N LEU A 182 11.74 8.23 -10.55
CA LEU A 182 11.93 8.00 -9.11
C LEU A 182 13.34 8.38 -8.67
N LEU A 183 14.36 8.03 -9.45
CA LEU A 183 15.74 8.42 -9.15
C LEU A 183 15.94 9.93 -9.15
N GLU A 184 15.24 10.64 -10.03
CA GLU A 184 15.28 12.09 -10.05
C GLU A 184 14.57 12.70 -8.84
N GLU A 185 13.38 12.22 -8.49
CA GLU A 185 12.68 12.59 -7.24
C GLU A 185 13.53 12.31 -6.00
N TYR A 186 14.18 11.13 -5.92
CA TYR A 186 15.06 10.74 -4.81
C TYR A 186 16.31 11.63 -4.71
N ARG A 187 16.91 12.04 -5.84
CA ARG A 187 18.02 13.02 -5.83
C ARG A 187 17.57 14.41 -5.39
N GLN A 188 16.38 14.85 -5.81
CA GLN A 188 15.81 16.14 -5.40
C GLN A 188 15.50 16.19 -3.90
N MET A 189 15.16 15.04 -3.28
CA MET A 189 15.08 14.87 -1.82
C MET A 189 16.45 14.76 -1.13
N GLY A 190 17.56 15.08 -1.80
CA GLY A 190 18.92 15.03 -1.24
C GLY A 190 19.56 13.64 -1.22
N ALA A 191 18.93 12.63 -1.83
CA ALA A 191 19.38 11.24 -1.93
C ALA A 191 19.69 10.53 -0.59
N SER A 192 19.27 11.11 0.54
CA SER A 192 19.67 10.72 1.90
C SER A 192 18.57 10.04 2.71
N ALA A 193 17.30 10.27 2.37
CA ALA A 193 16.14 9.83 3.13
C ALA A 193 14.99 9.39 2.21
N PRO A 194 14.28 8.30 2.52
CA PRO A 194 13.12 7.85 1.75
C PRO A 194 11.79 8.47 2.23
N VAL A 195 11.84 9.72 2.72
CA VAL A 195 10.69 10.47 3.23
C VAL A 195 10.80 11.94 2.82
N GLU A 196 9.66 12.53 2.45
CA GLU A 196 9.50 13.96 2.17
C GLU A 196 8.58 14.55 3.26
N ILE A 197 8.97 15.67 3.88
CA ILE A 197 8.10 16.44 4.79
C ILE A 197 7.90 17.84 4.20
N ARG A 198 6.67 18.16 3.81
CA ARG A 198 6.30 19.41 3.15
C ARG A 198 5.39 20.24 4.04
N LYS A 199 5.62 21.54 4.18
CA LYS A 199 4.61 22.45 4.74
C LYS A 199 3.51 22.69 3.69
N ILE A 200 2.25 22.53 4.05
CA ILE A 200 1.10 22.60 3.13
C ILE A 200 0.06 23.67 3.51
N SER A 201 0.13 24.20 4.74
CA SER A 201 -0.60 25.41 5.13
C SER A 201 0.17 26.14 6.22
N ASP A 202 0.01 27.45 6.31
CA ASP A 202 0.50 28.23 7.44
C ASP A 202 -0.52 28.29 8.58
N SER A 203 0.00 28.39 9.80
CA SER A 203 -0.72 28.72 11.03
C SER A 203 0.30 29.09 12.11
N ALA A 204 -0.16 29.63 13.24
CA ALA A 204 0.70 29.87 14.39
C ALA A 204 1.30 28.56 14.94
N PRO A 205 2.51 28.61 15.54
CA PRO A 205 3.11 27.47 16.25
C PRO A 205 2.14 26.79 17.22
N ARG A 206 1.97 25.48 17.06
CA ARG A 206 0.99 24.69 17.78
C ARG A 206 1.43 24.47 19.23
N ARG A 207 0.68 25.05 20.16
CA ARG A 207 0.73 24.62 21.57
C ARG A 207 -0.14 23.37 21.71
N PHE A 208 0.48 22.21 21.91
CA PHE A 208 -0.25 21.07 22.45
C PHE A 208 -0.68 21.44 23.86
N ALA A 209 -2.00 21.40 24.12
CA ALA A 209 -2.50 21.59 25.48
C ALA A 209 -1.87 20.52 26.38
N SER A 210 -1.21 20.94 27.46
CA SER A 210 -0.89 20.05 28.57
C SER A 210 -2.22 19.59 29.16
N GLN A 211 -2.67 18.40 28.76
CA GLN A 211 -3.87 17.81 29.33
C GLN A 211 -3.56 17.35 30.75
N VAL A 212 -3.82 18.26 31.69
CA VAL A 212 -3.81 18.06 33.14
C VAL A 212 -2.40 17.99 33.76
N GLU A 213 -2.35 18.24 35.07
CA GLU A 213 -1.19 18.26 35.98
C GLU A 213 -0.57 16.87 36.22
N ASN A 214 -0.74 15.93 35.28
CA ASN A 214 -0.19 14.58 35.33
C ASN A 214 1.04 14.46 34.42
N GLU A 215 2.05 13.71 34.87
CA GLU A 215 3.22 13.35 34.06
C GLU A 215 2.80 12.63 32.77
N MET A 216 3.35 13.05 31.62
CA MET A 216 3.11 12.34 30.36
C MET A 216 3.76 10.96 30.40
N LYS A 217 2.95 9.91 30.27
CA LYS A 217 3.42 8.52 30.36
C LYS A 217 4.11 8.07 29.07
N TYR A 218 3.63 8.58 27.94
CA TYR A 218 4.09 8.24 26.59
C TYR A 218 4.41 9.51 25.78
N PRO A 219 5.40 9.49 24.87
CA PRO A 219 5.85 10.71 24.18
C PRO A 219 4.79 11.37 23.27
N LEU A 220 3.89 10.57 22.68
CA LEU A 220 2.79 11.02 21.82
C LEU A 220 1.44 11.05 22.56
N ASP A 221 1.42 11.06 23.91
CA ASP A 221 0.17 11.20 24.67
C ASP A 221 -0.60 12.46 24.23
N GLY A 222 -1.91 12.30 24.00
CA GLY A 222 -2.79 13.36 23.49
C GLY A 222 -2.78 13.57 21.96
N VAL A 223 -1.90 12.91 21.20
CA VAL A 223 -1.94 12.94 19.72
C VAL A 223 -2.99 11.96 19.20
N ARG A 224 -3.84 12.39 18.26
CA ARG A 224 -4.88 11.57 17.63
C ARG A 224 -4.52 11.21 16.18
N VAL A 225 -4.46 9.92 15.90
CA VAL A 225 -4.13 9.39 14.55
C VAL A 225 -5.34 8.69 13.97
N LEU A 226 -5.78 9.11 12.80
CA LEU A 226 -6.81 8.44 12.00
C LEU A 226 -6.11 7.65 10.89
N ASP A 227 -6.06 6.34 11.06
CA ASP A 227 -5.30 5.41 10.22
C ASP A 227 -6.26 4.71 9.25
N LEU A 228 -6.09 4.93 7.94
CA LEU A 228 -6.86 4.28 6.87
C LEU A 228 -5.99 3.30 6.07
N SER A 229 -4.79 2.97 6.57
CA SER A 229 -3.85 2.09 5.90
C SER A 229 -4.21 0.60 6.03
N ARG A 230 -3.55 -0.24 5.22
CA ARG A 230 -3.81 -1.68 5.12
C ARG A 230 -2.55 -2.46 4.79
N VAL A 231 -2.62 -3.78 4.89
CA VAL A 231 -1.56 -4.76 4.57
C VAL A 231 -0.42 -4.75 5.59
N LEU A 232 0.62 -3.93 5.42
CA LEU A 232 1.80 -3.99 6.30
C LEU A 232 2.44 -2.62 6.57
N ALA A 233 3.00 -1.93 5.57
CA ALA A 233 3.80 -0.71 5.81
C ALA A 233 3.07 0.41 6.57
N GLY A 234 1.91 0.84 6.07
CA GLY A 234 1.10 1.85 6.75
C GLY A 234 0.61 1.37 8.11
N PRO A 235 0.12 0.12 8.25
CA PRO A 235 -0.24 -0.42 9.55
C PRO A 235 0.92 -0.44 10.56
N VAL A 236 2.16 -0.75 10.13
CA VAL A 236 3.38 -0.65 10.95
C VAL A 236 3.60 0.79 11.41
N ALA A 237 3.46 1.79 10.53
CA ALA A 237 3.55 3.20 10.94
C ALA A 237 2.53 3.57 12.03
N GLY A 238 1.26 3.21 11.83
CA GLY A 238 0.21 3.43 12.83
C GLY A 238 0.45 2.68 14.14
N ARG A 239 1.04 1.47 14.09
CA ARG A 239 1.40 0.63 15.25
C ARG A 239 2.52 1.30 16.05
N THR A 240 3.56 1.79 15.36
CA THR A 240 4.66 2.54 15.97
C THR A 240 4.18 3.84 16.62
N LEU A 241 3.28 4.59 15.99
CA LEU A 241 2.67 5.79 16.60
C LEU A 241 1.85 5.42 17.86
N ALA A 242 1.09 4.32 17.83
CA ALA A 242 0.32 3.83 18.98
C ALA A 242 1.21 3.32 20.13
N ALA A 243 2.32 2.63 19.80
CA ALA A 243 3.35 2.22 20.76
C ALA A 243 4.03 3.43 21.42
N HIS A 244 4.19 4.53 20.68
CA HIS A 244 4.64 5.81 21.26
C HIS A 244 3.53 6.59 22.01
N GLY A 245 2.31 6.04 22.16
CA GLY A 245 1.23 6.61 22.97
C GLY A 245 0.10 7.31 22.21
N ALA A 246 0.20 7.44 20.89
CA ALA A 246 -0.85 8.11 20.11
C ALA A 246 -2.19 7.35 20.18
N GLN A 247 -3.29 8.11 20.21
CA GLN A 247 -4.64 7.58 20.10
C GLN A 247 -4.94 7.23 18.63
N THR A 248 -4.44 6.06 18.19
CA THR A 248 -4.61 5.56 16.82
C THR A 248 -5.92 4.82 16.63
N LEU A 249 -6.77 5.30 15.72
CA LEU A 249 -7.98 4.63 15.25
C LEU A 249 -7.77 4.14 13.80
N LEU A 250 -7.65 2.82 13.63
CA LEU A 250 -7.69 2.15 12.33
C LEU A 250 -9.13 2.08 11.82
N VAL A 251 -9.38 2.66 10.65
CA VAL A 251 -10.65 2.62 9.92
C VAL A 251 -10.50 1.69 8.72
N THR A 252 -11.14 0.53 8.77
CA THR A 252 -11.28 -0.37 7.62
C THR A 252 -12.69 -0.26 7.01
N SER A 253 -13.13 -1.23 6.21
CA SER A 253 -14.47 -1.25 5.61
C SER A 253 -14.97 -2.70 5.55
N PRO A 254 -16.27 -2.96 5.77
CA PRO A 254 -16.83 -4.31 5.68
C PRO A 254 -16.77 -4.89 4.25
N LYS A 255 -16.52 -4.05 3.24
CA LYS A 255 -16.38 -4.44 1.83
C LYS A 255 -14.91 -4.74 1.43
N LEU A 256 -14.01 -4.87 2.40
CA LEU A 256 -12.59 -5.14 2.18
C LEU A 256 -12.18 -6.41 2.93
N PRO A 257 -11.34 -7.29 2.33
CA PRO A 257 -10.98 -8.57 2.95
C PRO A 257 -10.13 -8.35 4.21
N ALA A 258 -10.43 -9.08 5.29
CA ALA A 258 -9.55 -9.14 6.46
C ALA A 258 -8.25 -9.89 6.12
N LEU A 259 -7.16 -9.55 6.81
CA LEU A 259 -5.85 -10.20 6.70
C LEU A 259 -5.43 -10.69 8.10
N PRO A 260 -6.11 -11.68 8.70
CA PRO A 260 -5.98 -12.00 10.13
C PRO A 260 -4.55 -12.37 10.59
N SER A 261 -3.71 -12.86 9.67
CA SER A 261 -2.28 -13.15 9.91
C SER A 261 -1.37 -11.89 10.00
N LEU A 262 -1.87 -10.72 9.59
CA LEU A 262 -1.16 -9.43 9.60
C LEU A 262 -1.90 -8.38 10.44
N ASP A 263 -3.23 -8.28 10.28
CA ASP A 263 -4.07 -7.29 10.96
C ASP A 263 -3.97 -7.44 12.49
N VAL A 264 -3.88 -8.67 13.01
CA VAL A 264 -3.76 -8.94 14.46
C VAL A 264 -2.47 -8.34 15.05
N GLU A 265 -1.35 -8.47 14.35
CA GLU A 265 -0.06 -7.96 14.80
C GLU A 265 0.05 -6.44 14.57
N THR A 266 -0.38 -5.98 13.39
CA THR A 266 -0.28 -4.56 13.02
C THR A 266 -1.34 -3.67 13.66
N THR A 267 -2.27 -4.22 14.45
CA THR A 267 -3.24 -3.48 15.28
C THR A 267 -2.83 -3.33 16.75
N LEU A 268 -1.67 -3.84 17.17
CA LEU A 268 -1.17 -3.66 18.53
C LEU A 268 -1.17 -2.16 18.94
N GLY A 269 -1.78 -1.87 20.09
CA GLY A 269 -1.97 -0.52 20.63
C GLY A 269 -3.08 0.33 19.96
N LYS A 270 -3.64 -0.10 18.82
CA LYS A 270 -4.68 0.65 18.09
C LYS A 270 -6.10 0.36 18.61
N ARG A 271 -7.03 1.23 18.23
CA ARG A 271 -8.47 0.95 18.16
C ARG A 271 -8.84 0.64 16.72
N THR A 272 -9.89 -0.15 16.50
CA THR A 272 -10.40 -0.48 15.17
C THR A 272 -11.86 -0.07 15.01
N THR A 273 -12.26 0.29 13.79
CA THR A 273 -13.65 0.48 13.37
C THR A 273 -13.79 0.21 11.87
N GLN A 274 -15.02 0.06 11.39
CA GLN A 274 -15.30 -0.18 9.97
C GLN A 274 -16.27 0.88 9.43
N LEU A 275 -15.89 1.54 8.33
CA LEU A 275 -16.73 2.53 7.64
C LEU A 275 -16.79 2.20 6.15
N ASP A 276 -17.98 1.86 5.67
CA ASP A 276 -18.24 1.72 4.24
C ASP A 276 -18.36 3.09 3.56
N LEU A 277 -17.25 3.59 3.00
CA LEU A 277 -17.17 4.85 2.25
C LEU A 277 -17.84 4.82 0.86
N THR A 278 -18.83 3.94 0.64
CA THR A 278 -19.84 4.08 -0.41
C THR A 278 -21.16 4.65 0.14
N ARG A 279 -21.33 4.73 1.47
CA ARG A 279 -22.48 5.36 2.14
C ARG A 279 -22.16 6.79 2.55
N ALA A 280 -23.02 7.74 2.19
CA ALA A 280 -22.86 9.15 2.52
C ALA A 280 -22.77 9.42 4.04
N GLU A 281 -23.57 8.69 4.82
CA GLU A 281 -23.55 8.69 6.29
C GLU A 281 -22.15 8.36 6.86
N HIS A 282 -21.55 7.24 6.43
CA HIS A 282 -20.22 6.84 6.88
C HIS A 282 -19.12 7.80 6.40
N CYS A 283 -19.27 8.42 5.23
CA CYS A 283 -18.41 9.52 4.81
C CYS A 283 -18.56 10.74 5.74
N SER A 284 -19.77 11.04 6.22
CA SER A 284 -19.98 12.09 7.22
C SER A 284 -19.30 11.74 8.55
N THR A 285 -19.43 10.50 9.04
CA THR A 285 -18.74 10.02 10.24
C THR A 285 -17.22 10.12 10.10
N LEU A 286 -16.65 9.67 8.97
CA LEU A 286 -15.21 9.76 8.73
C LEU A 286 -14.75 11.22 8.68
N ARG A 287 -15.55 12.12 8.11
CA ARG A 287 -15.26 13.55 8.04
C ARG A 287 -15.25 14.19 9.43
N GLU A 288 -16.21 13.87 10.29
CA GLU A 288 -16.22 14.32 11.69
C GLU A 288 -14.98 13.84 12.46
N LEU A 289 -14.61 12.55 12.34
CA LEU A 289 -13.39 11.99 12.92
C LEU A 289 -12.13 12.72 12.42
N THR A 290 -12.10 13.02 11.11
CA THR A 290 -11.00 13.75 10.47
C THR A 290 -10.85 15.18 11.02
N GLY A 291 -11.97 15.85 11.35
CA GLY A 291 -11.95 17.16 12.01
C GLY A 291 -11.14 17.12 13.32
N LYS A 292 -11.35 16.07 14.11
CA LYS A 292 -10.78 15.84 15.45
C LYS A 292 -9.39 15.19 15.47
N ALA A 293 -8.89 14.72 14.33
CA ALA A 293 -7.60 14.05 14.20
C ALA A 293 -6.44 15.04 13.99
N ASP A 294 -5.28 14.72 14.55
CA ASP A 294 -4.02 15.47 14.34
C ASP A 294 -3.26 14.94 13.13
N VAL A 295 -3.27 13.61 12.99
CA VAL A 295 -2.65 12.89 11.88
C VAL A 295 -3.73 12.15 11.11
N PHE A 296 -3.76 12.31 9.79
CA PHE A 296 -4.53 11.47 8.89
C PHE A 296 -3.54 10.63 8.08
N LEU A 297 -3.53 9.31 8.29
CA LEU A 297 -2.55 8.38 7.71
C LEU A 297 -3.25 7.48 6.69
N GLN A 298 -2.76 7.45 5.46
CA GLN A 298 -3.34 6.66 4.38
C GLN A 298 -2.27 5.94 3.56
N ALA A 299 -2.56 4.70 3.13
CA ALA A 299 -1.66 3.86 2.32
C ALA A 299 -2.32 3.30 1.05
N TYR A 300 -3.32 4.01 0.52
CA TYR A 300 -3.91 3.73 -0.79
C TYR A 300 -3.10 4.41 -1.90
N ARG A 301 -3.33 3.94 -3.13
CA ARG A 301 -2.80 4.59 -4.34
C ARG A 301 -3.13 6.09 -4.37
N PRO A 302 -2.22 6.95 -4.87
CA PRO A 302 -2.46 8.39 -5.01
C PRO A 302 -3.84 8.71 -5.61
N GLY A 303 -4.54 9.68 -5.00
CA GLY A 303 -5.88 10.11 -5.42
C GLY A 303 -7.04 9.14 -5.12
N ALA A 304 -6.81 7.95 -4.52
CA ALA A 304 -7.88 7.00 -4.25
C ALA A 304 -8.90 7.47 -3.20
N LEU A 305 -8.43 8.14 -2.14
CA LEU A 305 -9.28 8.77 -1.11
C LEU A 305 -9.76 10.17 -1.49
N GLU A 306 -9.00 10.89 -2.33
CA GLU A 306 -9.39 12.18 -2.92
C GLU A 306 -10.69 12.06 -3.73
N LYS A 307 -10.83 10.98 -4.53
CA LYS A 307 -12.10 10.62 -5.21
C LYS A 307 -13.28 10.35 -4.27
N LYS A 308 -13.07 10.32 -2.95
CA LYS A 308 -14.09 10.17 -1.91
C LYS A 308 -14.26 11.43 -1.04
N GLY A 309 -13.58 12.54 -1.36
CA GLY A 309 -13.60 13.77 -0.58
C GLY A 309 -12.75 13.71 0.69
N PHE A 310 -11.69 12.91 0.68
CA PHE A 310 -10.68 12.78 1.73
C PHE A 310 -9.26 12.97 1.17
N GLY A 311 -9.11 13.82 0.16
CA GLY A 311 -7.81 14.32 -0.30
C GLY A 311 -7.26 15.36 0.67
N MET A 312 -5.97 15.66 0.54
CA MET A 312 -5.28 16.62 1.40
C MET A 312 -6.02 17.97 1.48
N GLN A 313 -6.43 18.52 0.34
CA GLN A 313 -7.12 19.80 0.28
C GLN A 313 -8.55 19.73 0.83
N ASP A 314 -9.28 18.63 0.61
CA ASP A 314 -10.61 18.42 1.19
C ASP A 314 -10.56 18.47 2.72
N ILE A 315 -9.56 17.81 3.29
CA ILE A 315 -9.34 17.72 4.73
C ILE A 315 -8.90 19.07 5.31
N LEU A 316 -7.99 19.79 4.64
CA LEU A 316 -7.60 21.14 5.05
C LEU A 316 -8.80 22.09 5.04
N ASN A 317 -9.59 22.10 3.96
CA ASN A 317 -10.79 22.92 3.83
C ASN A 317 -11.82 22.59 4.91
N TYR A 318 -12.05 21.30 5.19
CA TYR A 318 -12.96 20.88 6.25
C TYR A 318 -12.44 21.29 7.64
N LYS A 319 -11.17 21.04 7.96
CA LYS A 319 -10.61 21.44 9.27
C LYS A 319 -10.63 22.95 9.45
N ALA A 320 -10.40 23.74 8.39
CA ALA A 320 -10.57 25.19 8.43
C ALA A 320 -12.02 25.60 8.75
N SER A 321 -13.03 24.98 8.11
CA SER A 321 -14.45 25.28 8.39
C SER A 321 -14.90 24.90 9.81
N GLN A 322 -14.21 23.97 10.47
CA GLN A 322 -14.45 23.56 11.86
C GLN A 322 -13.61 24.36 12.89
N GLY A 323 -12.87 25.38 12.48
CA GLY A 323 -12.00 26.17 13.39
C GLY A 323 -10.69 25.46 13.79
N TYR A 324 -10.32 24.37 13.12
CA TYR A 324 -9.08 23.60 13.34
C TYR A 324 -8.02 23.86 12.27
N ALA A 325 -8.04 25.03 11.63
CA ALA A 325 -7.06 25.44 10.62
C ALA A 325 -5.62 25.32 11.16
N GLY A 326 -4.74 24.67 10.40
CA GLY A 326 -3.33 24.52 10.77
C GLY A 326 -2.98 23.35 11.71
N ASN A 327 -3.92 22.45 12.02
CA ASN A 327 -3.72 21.31 12.92
C ASN A 327 -3.77 19.95 12.18
N LEU A 328 -3.04 19.80 11.08
CA LEU A 328 -3.02 18.56 10.29
C LEU A 328 -1.60 18.11 9.92
N VAL A 329 -1.32 16.82 10.15
CA VAL A 329 -0.28 16.05 9.45
C VAL A 329 -0.97 15.04 8.53
N TYR A 330 -0.86 15.23 7.22
CA TYR A 330 -1.42 14.35 6.20
C TYR A 330 -0.33 13.37 5.72
N ALA A 331 -0.35 12.15 6.25
CA ALA A 331 0.66 11.13 6.01
C ALA A 331 0.22 10.17 4.90
N GLN A 332 1.05 10.03 3.86
CA GLN A 332 0.78 9.22 2.68
C GLN A 332 1.87 8.19 2.44
N LEU A 333 1.46 6.95 2.17
CA LEU A 333 2.34 5.87 1.74
C LEU A 333 1.87 5.27 0.41
N SER A 334 2.80 5.03 -0.51
CA SER A 334 2.51 4.38 -1.79
C SER A 334 3.57 3.34 -2.15
N ALA A 335 3.29 2.44 -3.10
CA ALA A 335 4.31 1.51 -3.58
C ALA A 335 5.37 2.21 -4.45
N TRP A 336 4.92 3.04 -5.39
CA TRP A 336 5.73 3.54 -6.51
C TRP A 336 6.15 5.01 -6.40
N GLY A 337 5.72 5.72 -5.36
CA GLY A 337 5.92 7.17 -5.26
C GLY A 337 4.80 7.97 -5.89
N PHE A 338 4.97 9.29 -5.91
CA PHE A 338 3.89 10.24 -6.22
C PHE A 338 3.99 10.77 -7.66
N ASN A 339 5.10 10.48 -8.35
CA ASN A 339 5.39 10.88 -9.72
C ASN A 339 5.75 9.69 -10.64
N GLY A 340 5.97 9.99 -11.92
CA GLY A 340 6.33 9.01 -12.95
C GLY A 340 5.18 8.09 -13.38
N PRO A 341 5.37 7.28 -14.44
CA PRO A 341 4.27 6.56 -15.08
C PRO A 341 3.68 5.37 -14.29
N TRP A 342 4.24 5.02 -13.12
CA TRP A 342 3.75 3.90 -12.31
C TRP A 342 3.10 4.32 -10.97
N ARG A 343 3.04 5.62 -10.63
CA ARG A 343 2.42 6.16 -9.40
C ARG A 343 1.05 5.54 -9.03
N ASP A 344 0.22 5.28 -10.03
CA ASP A 344 -1.16 4.78 -9.85
C ASP A 344 -1.26 3.24 -9.98
N ARG A 345 -0.13 2.53 -10.16
CA ARG A 345 -0.08 1.07 -10.19
C ARG A 345 -0.25 0.49 -8.78
N ARG A 346 -0.68 -0.77 -8.72
CA ARG A 346 -0.64 -1.57 -7.49
C ARG A 346 0.82 -2.01 -7.24
N GLY A 347 1.17 -2.28 -5.99
CA GLY A 347 2.48 -2.80 -5.61
C GLY A 347 2.45 -3.29 -4.17
N PHE A 348 3.40 -4.17 -3.87
CA PHE A 348 3.71 -4.75 -2.55
C PHE A 348 5.24 -4.82 -2.46
N ASP A 349 5.80 -4.96 -1.27
CA ASP A 349 7.25 -5.10 -1.05
C ASP A 349 7.91 -6.08 -2.05
N SER A 350 7.41 -7.31 -2.13
CA SER A 350 7.90 -8.34 -3.06
C SER A 350 7.88 -7.92 -4.54
N LEU A 351 6.86 -7.19 -4.99
CA LEU A 351 6.77 -6.68 -6.36
C LEU A 351 7.74 -5.53 -6.61
N VAL A 352 8.01 -4.69 -5.60
CA VAL A 352 9.03 -3.63 -5.67
C VAL A 352 10.42 -4.27 -5.70
N GLN A 353 10.73 -5.26 -4.85
CA GLN A 353 11.98 -6.04 -4.94
C GLN A 353 12.19 -6.63 -6.35
N THR A 354 11.13 -7.19 -6.93
CA THR A 354 11.16 -7.86 -8.25
C THR A 354 11.42 -6.88 -9.38
N ALA A 355 10.70 -5.75 -9.40
CA ALA A 355 10.82 -4.77 -10.48
C ALA A 355 12.06 -3.86 -10.39
N THR A 356 12.68 -3.74 -9.21
CA THR A 356 13.80 -2.78 -8.96
C THR A 356 15.18 -3.44 -8.82
N GLY A 357 15.30 -4.73 -9.14
CA GLY A 357 16.59 -5.43 -9.25
C GLY A 357 17.02 -6.24 -8.04
N PHE A 358 16.33 -6.15 -6.90
CA PHE A 358 16.79 -6.80 -5.65
C PHE A 358 16.79 -8.32 -5.76
N ASN A 359 15.76 -8.93 -6.34
CA ASN A 359 15.70 -10.40 -6.38
C ASN A 359 16.77 -11.02 -7.29
N ALA A 360 17.17 -10.32 -8.35
CA ALA A 360 18.27 -10.71 -9.21
C ALA A 360 19.63 -10.53 -8.51
N ASP A 361 19.85 -9.36 -7.90
CA ASP A 361 21.06 -9.03 -7.14
C ASP A 361 21.32 -10.01 -5.98
N GLU A 362 20.28 -10.28 -5.19
CA GLU A 362 20.32 -11.14 -4.02
C GLU A 362 20.52 -12.61 -4.39
N GLY A 363 19.90 -13.05 -5.49
CA GLY A 363 20.12 -14.36 -6.08
C GLY A 363 21.56 -14.56 -6.58
N LEU A 364 22.13 -13.55 -7.23
CA LEU A 364 23.52 -13.59 -7.72
C LEU A 364 24.50 -13.69 -6.55
N ALA A 365 24.35 -12.85 -5.52
CA ALA A 365 25.20 -12.88 -4.34
C ALA A 365 25.07 -14.19 -3.56
N TYR A 366 23.87 -14.77 -3.45
CA TYR A 366 23.69 -16.08 -2.83
C TYR A 366 24.34 -17.20 -3.66
N THR A 367 24.23 -17.16 -4.98
CA THR A 367 24.89 -18.14 -5.86
C THR A 367 26.42 -18.07 -5.70
N GLN A 368 26.98 -16.87 -5.58
CA GLN A 368 28.40 -16.62 -5.33
C GLN A 368 28.90 -17.09 -3.95
N SER A 369 28.02 -17.20 -2.94
CA SER A 369 28.43 -17.67 -1.61
C SER A 369 28.43 -19.21 -1.49
N VAL A 370 27.69 -19.91 -2.35
CA VAL A 370 27.51 -21.38 -2.28
C VAL A 370 28.17 -22.17 -3.42
N HIS A 371 28.67 -21.52 -4.48
CA HIS A 371 29.36 -22.19 -5.60
C HIS A 371 30.88 -22.07 -5.52
N ASP A 372 31.56 -23.17 -5.83
CA ASP A 372 33.01 -23.19 -6.08
C ASP A 372 33.34 -22.43 -7.37
N HIS A 373 34.48 -21.73 -7.42
CA HIS A 373 34.77 -20.68 -8.40
C HIS A 373 34.98 -21.14 -9.86
N ASN A 374 34.78 -22.43 -10.16
CA ASN A 374 35.08 -23.06 -11.44
C ASN A 374 33.88 -23.24 -12.39
N ALA A 375 32.67 -22.79 -12.03
CA ALA A 375 31.50 -22.88 -12.91
C ALA A 375 31.45 -21.72 -13.93
N SER A 376 31.45 -22.04 -15.22
CA SER A 376 31.62 -21.07 -16.32
C SER A 376 30.46 -20.08 -16.52
N THR A 377 29.26 -20.35 -15.98
CA THR A 377 28.17 -19.38 -15.79
C THR A 377 27.23 -19.90 -14.71
N PRO A 378 27.17 -19.31 -13.49
CA PRO A 378 26.23 -19.74 -12.46
C PRO A 378 24.79 -19.38 -12.85
N ARG A 379 23.88 -20.35 -12.82
CA ARG A 379 22.46 -20.12 -13.10
C ARG A 379 21.81 -19.42 -11.90
N VAL A 380 21.71 -18.08 -11.98
CA VAL A 380 21.16 -17.25 -10.91
C VAL A 380 19.68 -17.56 -10.68
N THR A 381 19.35 -18.08 -9.50
CA THR A 381 17.96 -18.23 -9.04
C THR A 381 17.56 -16.96 -8.27
N PRO A 382 16.43 -16.30 -8.60
CA PRO A 382 15.99 -15.10 -7.88
C PRO A 382 15.77 -15.39 -6.38
N ARG A 383 16.13 -14.44 -5.52
CA ARG A 383 16.02 -14.60 -4.06
C ARG A 383 15.25 -13.43 -3.43
N PRO A 384 14.13 -13.66 -2.71
CA PRO A 384 13.50 -12.65 -1.89
C PRO A 384 14.37 -12.29 -0.68
N PHE A 385 14.21 -11.07 -0.17
CA PHE A 385 14.70 -10.72 1.15
C PHE A 385 14.14 -11.69 2.22
N PRO A 386 14.89 -11.94 3.31
CA PRO A 386 14.43 -12.80 4.41
C PRO A 386 13.29 -12.20 5.26
N MET A 387 12.76 -11.02 4.88
CA MET A 387 11.69 -10.29 5.55
C MET A 387 11.03 -9.30 4.57
N GLN A 388 9.89 -8.70 4.94
CA GLN A 388 9.28 -7.57 4.20
C GLN A 388 9.98 -6.25 4.56
N ALA A 389 11.25 -6.12 4.16
CA ALA A 389 12.14 -5.06 4.61
C ALA A 389 11.73 -3.66 4.12
N LEU A 390 11.15 -3.55 2.93
CA LEU A 390 10.69 -2.28 2.37
C LEU A 390 9.41 -1.82 3.07
N ASP A 391 8.47 -2.74 3.34
CA ASP A 391 7.24 -2.43 4.05
C ASP A 391 7.53 -1.96 5.49
N HIS A 392 8.35 -2.71 6.25
CA HIS A 392 8.70 -2.33 7.63
C HIS A 392 9.51 -1.03 7.68
N ALA A 393 10.54 -0.87 6.84
CA ALA A 393 11.29 0.40 6.77
C ALA A 393 10.38 1.58 6.43
N ALA A 394 9.51 1.45 5.44
CA ALA A 394 8.55 2.50 5.08
C ALA A 394 7.61 2.84 6.25
N GLY A 395 7.19 1.84 7.03
CA GLY A 395 6.38 2.03 8.24
C GLY A 395 7.09 2.85 9.32
N TYR A 396 8.30 2.44 9.71
CA TYR A 396 9.09 3.17 10.73
C TYR A 396 9.50 4.58 10.26
N VAL A 397 9.89 4.72 8.99
CA VAL A 397 10.24 6.02 8.40
C VAL A 397 9.02 6.95 8.30
N LEU A 398 7.82 6.43 7.97
CA LEU A 398 6.60 7.24 7.99
C LEU A 398 6.24 7.70 9.41
N ALA A 399 6.42 6.84 10.42
CA ALA A 399 6.23 7.22 11.82
C ALA A 399 7.24 8.27 12.31
N PHE A 400 8.50 8.19 11.87
CA PHE A 400 9.49 9.26 12.03
C PHE A 400 9.01 10.56 11.37
N GLY A 401 8.61 10.51 10.10
CA GLY A 401 8.17 11.69 9.34
C GLY A 401 6.95 12.37 9.97
N VAL A 402 5.99 11.59 10.49
CA VAL A 402 4.85 12.10 11.27
C VAL A 402 5.33 12.79 12.55
N SER A 403 6.20 12.16 13.33
CA SER A 403 6.70 12.72 14.59
C SER A 403 7.53 14.00 14.36
N ALA A 404 8.36 14.02 13.32
CA ALA A 404 9.11 15.18 12.87
C ALA A 404 8.19 16.31 12.38
N ALA A 405 7.15 16.01 11.62
CA ALA A 405 6.12 16.98 11.23
C ALA A 405 5.39 17.58 12.44
N LEU A 406 5.06 16.78 13.46
CA LEU A 406 4.48 17.27 14.72
C LEU A 406 5.47 18.20 15.47
N CYS A 407 6.77 17.89 15.47
CA CYS A 407 7.82 18.78 16.01
C CYS A 407 7.89 20.11 15.24
N HIS A 408 7.74 20.07 13.92
CA HIS A 408 7.65 21.26 13.07
C HIS A 408 6.37 22.07 13.33
N GLN A 409 5.23 21.43 13.66
CA GLN A 409 4.05 22.16 14.11
C GLN A 409 4.31 22.95 15.40
N ILE A 410 5.03 22.39 16.38
CA ILE A 410 5.37 23.09 17.64
C ILE A 410 6.32 24.27 17.38
N THR A 411 7.32 24.08 16.51
CA THR A 411 8.43 25.04 16.35
C THR A 411 8.18 26.09 15.26
N ARG A 412 7.40 25.78 14.23
CA ARG A 412 7.19 26.59 13.01
C ARG A 412 5.72 26.80 12.63
N GLY A 413 4.80 26.10 13.29
CA GLY A 413 3.37 26.12 12.97
C GLY A 413 3.05 25.52 11.60
N GLY A 414 1.78 25.58 11.22
CA GLY A 414 1.28 25.09 9.93
C GLY A 414 0.85 23.63 9.92
N SER A 415 0.25 23.25 8.80
CA SER A 415 -0.05 21.84 8.47
C SER A 415 1.06 21.27 7.60
N TYR A 416 1.27 19.97 7.68
CA TYR A 416 2.32 19.26 6.96
C TYR A 416 1.79 18.06 6.18
N GLU A 417 2.41 17.77 5.05
CA GLU A 417 2.27 16.51 4.31
C GLU A 417 3.54 15.69 4.52
N VAL A 418 3.39 14.40 4.81
CA VAL A 418 4.50 13.45 4.94
C VAL A 418 4.32 12.37 3.89
N ARG A 419 5.32 12.14 3.06
CA ARG A 419 5.28 11.17 1.96
C ARG A 419 6.38 10.14 2.08
N VAL A 420 6.02 8.87 1.93
CA VAL A 420 6.94 7.74 1.83
C VAL A 420 6.52 6.85 0.66
N SER A 421 7.47 6.20 0.00
CA SER A 421 7.15 5.11 -0.92
C SER A 421 8.08 3.91 -0.78
N LEU A 422 7.54 2.72 -1.03
CA LEU A 422 8.34 1.48 -1.01
C LEU A 422 9.50 1.56 -2.01
N ALA A 423 9.29 2.16 -3.18
CA ALA A 423 10.32 2.35 -4.18
C ALA A 423 11.41 3.36 -3.73
N ALA A 424 11.05 4.47 -3.05
CA ALA A 424 12.04 5.38 -2.46
C ALA A 424 12.83 4.71 -1.32
N VAL A 425 12.15 3.90 -0.50
CA VAL A 425 12.80 3.05 0.52
C VAL A 425 13.74 2.03 -0.12
N ALA A 426 13.39 1.47 -1.28
CA ALA A 426 14.26 0.58 -2.03
C ALA A 426 15.52 1.31 -2.54
N GLU A 427 15.38 2.51 -3.12
CA GLU A 427 16.54 3.33 -3.50
C GLU A 427 17.42 3.69 -2.28
N TRP A 428 16.81 3.99 -1.13
CA TRP A 428 17.54 4.21 0.13
C TRP A 428 18.30 2.97 0.60
N VAL A 429 17.65 1.80 0.73
CA VAL A 429 18.30 0.53 1.11
C VAL A 429 19.46 0.19 0.17
N ARG A 430 19.33 0.49 -1.13
CA ARG A 430 20.41 0.31 -2.12
C ARG A 430 21.56 1.31 -1.92
N SER A 431 21.26 2.55 -1.52
CA SER A 431 22.28 3.59 -1.26
C SER A 431 23.18 3.28 -0.05
N LEU A 432 22.71 2.45 0.90
CA LEU A 432 23.53 1.99 2.04
C LEU A 432 24.71 1.09 1.63
N GLY A 433 24.68 0.55 0.41
CA GLY A 433 25.69 -0.38 -0.11
C GLY A 433 25.32 -1.86 0.11
N ARG A 434 26.28 -2.74 -0.19
CA ARG A 434 26.12 -4.20 -0.14
C ARG A 434 27.28 -4.87 0.59
N LEU A 435 26.98 -6.02 1.19
CA LEU A 435 27.94 -6.89 1.84
C LEU A 435 28.60 -7.84 0.85
N SER A 436 29.75 -8.41 1.21
CA SER A 436 30.32 -9.52 0.43
C SER A 436 29.41 -10.76 0.53
N PRO A 437 29.35 -11.64 -0.50
CA PRO A 437 28.61 -12.90 -0.44
C PRO A 437 28.91 -13.75 0.81
N GLN A 438 30.16 -13.80 1.25
CA GLN A 438 30.58 -14.51 2.46
C GLN A 438 30.06 -13.84 3.74
N ASP A 439 30.09 -12.52 3.85
CA ASP A 439 29.50 -11.84 5.01
C ASP A 439 27.98 -12.02 5.04
N ALA A 440 27.32 -11.82 3.89
CA ALA A 440 25.88 -11.87 3.69
C ALA A 440 25.22 -13.22 3.99
N PHE A 441 25.86 -14.34 3.64
CA PHE A 441 25.22 -15.66 3.66
C PHE A 441 26.01 -16.76 4.38
N VAL A 442 27.27 -16.51 4.77
CA VAL A 442 28.08 -17.47 5.54
C VAL A 442 28.34 -16.98 6.97
N LYS A 443 28.61 -15.68 7.17
CA LYS A 443 28.83 -15.11 8.51
C LYS A 443 27.57 -14.54 9.15
N ALA A 444 26.63 -14.03 8.36
CA ALA A 444 25.40 -13.44 8.87
C ALA A 444 24.57 -14.43 9.69
N ARG A 445 24.06 -13.95 10.82
CA ARG A 445 23.27 -14.74 11.77
C ARG A 445 21.86 -14.98 11.20
N PRO A 446 21.45 -16.24 10.97
CA PRO A 446 20.10 -16.52 10.50
C PRO A 446 19.04 -16.04 11.49
N PHE A 447 17.83 -15.80 11.01
CA PHE A 447 16.69 -15.57 11.89
C PHE A 447 16.38 -16.83 12.72
N PRO A 448 15.90 -16.65 13.97
CA PRO A 448 15.58 -17.76 14.83
C PRO A 448 14.30 -18.47 14.35
N GLN A 449 14.15 -19.74 14.69
CA GLN A 449 12.86 -20.42 14.53
C GLN A 449 11.79 -19.75 15.41
N PRO A 450 10.53 -19.65 14.95
CA PRO A 450 9.43 -19.20 15.80
C PRO A 450 9.37 -20.02 17.11
N ARG A 451 9.11 -19.34 18.24
CA ARG A 451 9.22 -19.85 19.63
C ARG A 451 10.64 -20.04 20.20
N ASN A 452 11.72 -19.63 19.52
CA ASN A 452 13.08 -19.61 20.13
C ASN A 452 13.13 -18.73 21.39
N LYS A 453 14.02 -19.05 22.35
CA LYS A 453 14.26 -18.26 23.58
C LYS A 453 14.63 -16.79 23.29
N GLU A 454 15.31 -16.51 22.18
CA GLU A 454 15.60 -15.15 21.69
C GLU A 454 14.30 -14.34 21.48
N ILE A 455 13.33 -14.91 20.78
CA ILE A 455 12.00 -14.30 20.56
C ILE A 455 11.24 -14.17 21.88
N GLN A 456 11.26 -15.20 22.73
CA GLN A 456 10.57 -15.17 24.03
C GLN A 456 11.11 -14.04 24.94
N ALA A 457 12.43 -13.85 24.99
CA ALA A 457 13.06 -12.80 25.79
C ALA A 457 12.69 -11.38 25.33
N LEU A 458 12.51 -11.19 24.02
CA LEU A 458 12.10 -9.92 23.42
C LEU A 458 10.58 -9.72 23.40
N SER A 459 9.77 -10.73 23.74
CA SER A 459 8.31 -10.65 23.68
C SER A 459 7.67 -10.09 24.96
N VAL A 460 6.44 -9.62 24.80
CA VAL A 460 5.52 -9.14 25.86
C VAL A 460 4.11 -9.71 25.65
N ASN A 461 3.33 -9.80 26.73
CA ASN A 461 1.99 -10.37 26.70
C ASN A 461 0.91 -9.28 26.59
N TRP A 462 0.06 -9.40 25.59
CA TRP A 462 -1.12 -8.61 25.36
C TRP A 462 -2.36 -9.44 25.71
N LEU A 463 -3.35 -8.81 26.35
CA LEU A 463 -4.59 -9.46 26.78
C LEU A 463 -5.78 -8.80 26.09
N GLU A 464 -6.65 -9.63 25.52
CA GLU A 464 -7.92 -9.19 24.94
C GLU A 464 -8.84 -8.60 26.03
N ARG A 465 -9.40 -7.42 25.76
CA ARG A 465 -10.48 -6.80 26.56
C ARG A 465 -11.78 -6.81 25.75
N HIS A 466 -12.73 -7.66 26.13
CA HIS A 466 -14.12 -7.51 25.67
C HIS A 466 -14.67 -6.15 26.11
N VAL A 467 -15.15 -5.36 25.15
CA VAL A 467 -16.03 -4.21 25.43
C VAL A 467 -17.40 -4.58 24.91
N SER A 468 -18.31 -4.89 25.82
CA SER A 468 -19.71 -5.18 25.46
C SER A 468 -20.33 -3.95 24.78
N PRO A 469 -20.93 -4.08 23.58
CA PRO A 469 -21.74 -3.01 23.02
C PRO A 469 -23.00 -2.88 23.88
N GLY A 470 -23.03 -1.87 24.74
CA GLY A 470 -24.10 -1.71 25.71
C GLY A 470 -25.42 -1.32 25.04
N HIS A 471 -26.39 -2.23 25.04
CA HIS A 471 -27.84 -1.99 25.28
C HIS A 471 -28.51 -3.37 25.46
N GLY A 472 -28.53 -3.88 26.69
CA GLY A 472 -29.12 -5.18 27.03
C GLY A 472 -28.58 -5.73 28.36
N SER A 473 -29.45 -6.34 29.17
CA SER A 473 -29.10 -6.88 30.49
C SER A 473 -28.06 -8.01 30.41
N ILE A 474 -27.10 -8.00 31.33
CA ILE A 474 -26.09 -9.06 31.47
C ILE A 474 -26.79 -10.37 31.87
N SER A 475 -26.68 -11.40 31.04
CA SER A 475 -26.80 -12.79 31.47
C SER A 475 -25.40 -13.32 31.79
N GLU A 476 -25.17 -13.81 33.00
CA GLU A 476 -23.84 -14.12 33.53
C GLU A 476 -23.16 -15.38 32.94
N ASN A 477 -23.63 -15.89 31.79
CA ASN A 477 -23.40 -17.29 31.39
C ASN A 477 -22.70 -17.52 30.04
N THR A 478 -21.92 -16.56 29.53
CA THR A 478 -20.98 -16.80 28.42
C THR A 478 -19.54 -16.96 28.94
N SER A 479 -18.91 -18.10 28.64
CA SER A 479 -17.56 -18.46 29.11
C SER A 479 -16.49 -17.44 28.71
N ASN A 480 -15.92 -16.77 29.71
CA ASN A 480 -15.11 -15.56 29.56
C ASN A 480 -13.61 -15.84 29.31
N THR A 481 -13.30 -16.67 28.30
CA THR A 481 -11.90 -16.98 27.91
C THR A 481 -11.30 -15.85 27.08
N ARG A 482 -10.68 -14.87 27.75
CA ARG A 482 -9.87 -13.82 27.11
C ARG A 482 -8.69 -14.45 26.37
N ARG A 483 -8.53 -14.20 25.06
CA ARG A 483 -7.35 -14.67 24.34
C ARG A 483 -6.10 -13.91 24.75
N ARG A 484 -4.97 -14.63 24.82
CA ARG A 484 -3.66 -14.09 25.17
C ARG A 484 -2.80 -14.03 23.91
N MET A 485 -2.35 -12.83 23.55
CA MET A 485 -1.37 -12.65 22.50
C MET A 485 0.03 -12.45 23.12
N THR A 486 1.05 -13.07 22.55
CA THR A 486 2.46 -12.76 22.84
C THR A 486 3.09 -12.22 21.58
N ALA A 487 3.73 -11.05 21.64
CA ALA A 487 4.32 -10.39 20.47
C ALA A 487 5.64 -9.70 20.84
N LEU A 488 6.48 -9.38 19.86
CA LEU A 488 7.71 -8.62 20.12
C LEU A 488 7.38 -7.26 20.76
N ARG A 489 8.18 -6.90 21.76
CA ARG A 489 8.21 -5.57 22.35
C ARG A 489 8.84 -4.56 21.38
N HIS A 490 8.66 -3.26 21.59
CA HIS A 490 9.20 -2.26 20.65
C HIS A 490 10.74 -2.21 20.72
N ALA A 491 11.41 -2.12 19.57
CA ALA A 491 12.88 -2.14 19.51
C ALA A 491 13.57 -0.81 19.88
N ALA A 492 12.82 0.31 19.89
CA ALA A 492 13.29 1.55 20.50
C ALA A 492 12.83 1.64 21.97
N ILE A 493 13.80 1.70 22.87
CA ILE A 493 13.60 1.83 24.32
C ILE A 493 13.85 3.29 24.72
N LEU A 494 12.82 3.96 25.25
CA LEU A 494 12.88 5.35 25.71
C LEU A 494 13.07 5.39 27.23
N SER A 495 14.01 6.19 27.72
CA SER A 495 14.47 6.11 29.12
C SER A 495 13.55 6.75 30.16
N LYS A 496 12.58 7.59 29.76
CA LYS A 496 11.63 8.25 30.68
C LYS A 496 10.18 7.91 30.36
N THR A 497 9.79 8.01 29.09
CA THR A 497 8.44 7.67 28.62
C THR A 497 8.50 6.35 27.85
N PRO A 498 8.48 5.19 28.54
CA PRO A 498 8.59 3.89 27.88
C PRO A 498 7.44 3.67 26.90
N VAL A 499 7.66 2.88 25.86
CA VAL A 499 6.60 2.54 24.90
C VAL A 499 5.41 1.83 25.56
N ARG A 500 4.23 1.98 24.97
CA ARG A 500 3.01 1.28 25.32
C ARG A 500 3.12 -0.18 24.89
N GLU A 501 3.37 -1.04 25.88
CA GLU A 501 3.43 -2.49 25.74
C GLU A 501 2.29 -3.16 26.52
N GLY A 502 2.04 -4.44 26.22
CA GLY A 502 1.07 -5.26 26.95
C GLY A 502 1.47 -5.45 28.43
N SER A 503 0.52 -5.85 29.27
CA SER A 503 0.67 -5.78 30.73
C SER A 503 1.81 -6.66 31.26
N VAL A 504 2.86 -6.02 31.78
CA VAL A 504 3.81 -6.63 32.71
C VAL A 504 3.24 -6.51 34.13
N ASN A 505 2.34 -7.43 34.49
CA ASN A 505 1.78 -7.61 35.84
C ASN A 505 1.11 -6.36 36.49
N ASP A 506 0.28 -5.61 35.76
CA ASP A 506 -0.47 -4.47 36.34
C ASP A 506 -2.01 -4.67 36.27
N PRO A 507 -2.67 -5.02 37.40
CA PRO A 507 -4.13 -5.10 37.50
C PRO A 507 -4.86 -3.75 37.57
N SER A 508 -4.14 -2.62 37.73
CA SER A 508 -4.70 -1.34 38.18
C SER A 508 -5.08 -0.35 37.07
N THR A 509 -4.84 -0.68 35.79
CA THR A 509 -5.19 0.17 34.63
C THR A 509 -6.68 0.16 34.29
N THR A 510 -7.49 0.73 35.18
CA THR A 510 -8.94 0.96 35.01
C THR A 510 -9.27 2.11 34.06
N GLU A 511 -8.34 3.03 33.80
CA GLU A 511 -8.57 4.13 32.85
C GLU A 511 -8.37 3.71 31.39
N ILE A 512 -9.51 3.66 30.69
CA ILE A 512 -9.84 3.90 29.27
C ILE A 512 -8.73 3.76 28.18
N TRP A 513 -9.17 3.37 26.97
CA TRP A 513 -8.46 3.43 25.68
C TRP A 513 -7.76 2.14 25.19
N GLY A 514 -8.55 1.08 25.05
CA GLY A 514 -8.41 0.02 24.05
C GLY A 514 -9.81 -0.44 23.62
N ALA A 515 -10.03 -0.71 22.33
CA ALA A 515 -11.23 -1.44 21.86
C ALA A 515 -10.83 -2.92 21.69
N PRO A 516 -11.76 -3.89 21.76
CA PRO A 516 -11.44 -5.30 21.63
C PRO A 516 -10.66 -5.59 20.34
N MET A 517 -9.65 -6.44 20.50
CA MET A 517 -9.04 -7.21 19.42
C MET A 517 -10.12 -8.10 18.82
N ARG A 518 -10.80 -7.66 17.75
CA ARG A 518 -11.95 -8.39 17.20
C ARG A 518 -11.48 -9.58 16.37
N LEU A 519 -11.24 -10.70 17.05
CA LEU A 519 -11.00 -12.02 16.47
C LEU A 519 -12.32 -12.71 16.08
N ASP A 520 -13.15 -12.06 15.26
CA ASP A 520 -14.22 -12.78 14.56
C ASP A 520 -13.57 -13.60 13.44
N VAL A 521 -13.21 -14.83 13.79
CA VAL A 521 -12.74 -15.87 12.85
C VAL A 521 -13.92 -16.67 12.28
N ASP A 522 -15.12 -16.43 12.80
CA ASP A 522 -16.32 -17.27 12.66
C ASP A 522 -17.41 -16.65 11.76
N ASP A 523 -17.02 -16.00 10.65
CA ASP A 523 -17.94 -15.70 9.54
C ASP A 523 -17.53 -16.52 8.28
N PRO A 524 -18.18 -17.67 8.04
CA PRO A 524 -17.74 -18.63 7.02
C PRO A 524 -18.26 -18.26 5.62
N VAL A 525 -17.68 -17.22 5.00
CA VAL A 525 -17.88 -16.95 3.57
C VAL A 525 -16.85 -17.71 2.75
N LEU A 526 -17.33 -18.82 2.18
CA LEU A 526 -16.60 -19.80 1.38
C LEU A 526 -15.76 -19.18 0.24
N CYS A 527 -14.54 -19.67 0.06
CA CYS A 527 -13.83 -19.53 -1.20
C CYS A 527 -14.62 -20.18 -2.35
N ILE A 528 -14.85 -19.46 -3.45
CA ILE A 528 -14.73 -19.96 -4.84
C ILE A 528 -14.69 -18.76 -5.83
N LEU A 529 -14.22 -19.06 -7.05
CA LEU A 529 -13.73 -18.16 -8.10
C LEU A 529 -14.79 -17.37 -8.89
N THR A 530 -14.25 -16.52 -9.77
CA THR A 530 -14.84 -15.85 -10.97
C THR A 530 -15.47 -14.47 -10.78
N ALA A 531 -15.80 -13.82 -11.90
CA ALA A 531 -15.68 -12.36 -12.10
C ALA A 531 -17.04 -11.64 -12.27
N ASP A 532 -16.91 -10.35 -12.63
CA ASP A 532 -17.91 -9.41 -13.19
C ASP A 532 -18.44 -8.38 -12.17
N LEU A 533 -18.06 -7.09 -12.28
CA LEU A 533 -18.29 -6.05 -13.30
C LEU A 533 -19.50 -5.16 -12.93
N THR A 534 -19.21 -3.86 -12.87
CA THR A 534 -20.08 -2.70 -13.16
C THR A 534 -21.25 -2.43 -12.18
N MET A 535 -21.40 -1.27 -11.53
CA MET A 535 -21.20 0.14 -11.94
C MET A 535 -22.09 0.53 -13.14
N ASP A 536 -23.32 0.96 -12.82
CA ASP A 536 -24.19 1.70 -13.75
C ASP A 536 -24.27 3.18 -13.34
N THR A 537 -24.42 4.04 -14.36
CA THR A 537 -24.91 5.42 -14.34
C THR A 537 -24.19 6.46 -13.48
N LEU A 538 -22.99 6.78 -13.99
CA LEU A 538 -22.55 8.15 -14.27
C LEU A 538 -23.65 9.18 -14.61
N LEU A 539 -23.35 10.45 -14.31
CA LEU A 539 -23.81 11.71 -14.94
C LEU A 539 -25.18 12.31 -14.57
N ARG A 540 -25.11 13.58 -14.12
CA ARG A 540 -25.56 14.74 -14.94
C ARG A 540 -24.85 16.03 -14.48
N THR A 541 -23.98 16.56 -15.33
CA THR A 541 -23.58 17.97 -15.34
C THR A 541 -23.43 18.44 -16.79
N GLU A 542 -23.97 19.61 -17.08
CA GLU A 542 -23.96 20.35 -18.34
C GLU A 542 -24.08 21.85 -18.01
N THR A 543 -23.62 22.87 -18.75
CA THR A 543 -22.59 23.06 -19.81
C THR A 543 -22.35 24.60 -19.93
N PHE A 544 -21.41 25.06 -20.79
CA PHE A 544 -21.17 26.45 -21.25
C PHE A 544 -20.44 27.41 -20.27
N ARG A 545 -19.35 28.14 -20.58
CA ARG A 545 -18.54 28.51 -21.78
C ARG A 545 -18.82 29.92 -22.41
N THR A 546 -17.96 30.89 -22.03
CA THR A 546 -17.37 32.06 -22.79
C THR A 546 -18.23 33.22 -23.35
N VAL A 547 -17.69 34.46 -23.25
CA VAL A 547 -17.26 35.41 -24.34
C VAL A 547 -17.09 36.86 -23.74
N VAL A 548 -15.87 37.41 -23.54
CA VAL A 548 -15.03 38.37 -24.35
C VAL A 548 -15.42 39.87 -24.33
N GLY A 549 -14.40 40.74 -24.15
CA GLY A 549 -14.37 42.20 -24.44
C GLY A 549 -13.34 42.95 -23.57
N SER A 550 -12.11 43.29 -24.02
CA SER A 550 -11.70 44.48 -24.84
C SER A 550 -11.59 45.78 -24.00
N GLU A 551 -10.51 46.57 -23.93
CA GLU A 551 -9.20 46.71 -24.65
C GLU A 551 -8.09 47.21 -23.66
N GLY A 552 -6.80 47.49 -23.98
CA GLY A 552 -5.99 47.34 -25.21
C GLY A 552 -4.50 47.76 -25.05
N ASN A 553 -3.63 47.23 -25.93
CA ASN A 553 -2.45 47.79 -26.66
C ASN A 553 -1.49 48.84 -26.00
N CYS A 554 -0.16 48.86 -26.24
CA CYS A 554 0.74 48.08 -27.13
C CYS A 554 2.26 48.31 -26.81
N PHE A 555 3.12 47.29 -27.00
CA PHE A 555 4.51 47.26 -27.57
C PHE A 555 5.62 48.28 -27.15
N MET A 556 6.94 48.03 -27.13
CA MET A 556 7.86 46.92 -27.53
C MET A 556 8.78 46.56 -26.32
N ASP A 557 9.23 45.32 -26.06
CA ASP A 557 10.19 44.45 -26.81
C ASP A 557 11.63 45.03 -26.98
N VAL A 558 12.75 44.30 -26.81
CA VAL A 558 13.02 42.98 -26.17
C VAL A 558 14.54 42.83 -25.90
N VAL A 559 14.91 42.16 -24.79
CA VAL A 559 16.17 41.42 -24.49
C VAL A 559 17.53 41.93 -25.02
N LEU A 560 18.47 42.23 -24.10
CA LEU A 560 19.79 41.54 -23.91
C LEU A 560 20.57 42.28 -22.77
N PHE A 561 20.79 41.67 -21.62
CA PHE A 561 21.89 40.75 -21.30
C PHE A 561 23.16 41.45 -20.78
N VAL A 562 23.26 41.47 -19.44
CA VAL A 562 24.49 41.24 -18.64
C VAL A 562 25.84 41.58 -19.34
N LYS A 563 26.40 42.78 -19.07
CA LYS A 563 27.84 43.02 -18.80
C LYS A 563 28.20 44.52 -18.71
N SER A 564 28.14 45.08 -17.49
CA SER A 564 29.08 46.10 -16.98
C SER A 564 28.75 46.32 -15.49
N LEU A 565 28.90 45.31 -14.64
CA LEU A 565 30.18 44.80 -14.13
C LEU A 565 30.96 45.87 -13.34
N ILE A 566 30.79 45.80 -12.01
CA ILE A 566 31.81 46.16 -11.00
C ILE A 566 32.31 47.61 -11.07
N ILE A 567 31.40 48.54 -10.78
CA ILE A 567 31.73 49.84 -10.19
C ILE A 567 30.84 49.99 -8.94
N HIS A 568 31.46 50.03 -7.76
CA HIS A 568 30.86 50.02 -6.41
C HIS A 568 30.20 48.70 -5.93
N PHE A 569 31.03 47.71 -5.61
CA PHE A 569 30.77 46.80 -4.48
C PHE A 569 31.91 46.86 -3.44
N VAL A 570 32.39 48.07 -3.21
CA VAL A 570 33.15 48.47 -2.03
C VAL A 570 32.29 49.51 -1.33
N VAL A 571 32.18 49.42 0.01
CA VAL A 571 31.31 50.24 0.89
C VAL A 571 29.80 49.99 0.61
N LEU A 572 28.96 49.45 1.51
CA LEU A 572 28.99 49.45 2.98
C LEU A 572 28.55 48.09 3.59
N VAL A 573 29.51 47.33 4.11
CA VAL A 573 29.51 47.08 5.56
C VAL A 573 30.43 48.17 6.12
N ASP A 574 29.98 49.20 6.83
CA ASP A 574 28.67 49.39 7.47
C ASP A 574 28.17 50.87 7.42
N THR A 575 26.91 51.00 6.99
CA THR A 575 25.83 52.02 7.14
C THR A 575 25.97 53.56 7.00
N ASP A 576 24.90 54.09 6.38
CA ASP A 576 24.13 55.33 6.62
C ASP A 576 24.72 56.74 6.30
N PRO A 577 24.27 57.38 5.18
CA PRO A 577 24.63 58.76 4.82
C PRO A 577 24.00 59.88 5.68
N GLU A 578 22.93 59.67 6.46
CA GLU A 578 22.21 60.79 7.10
C GLU A 578 22.96 61.46 8.28
N ARG A 579 24.11 60.92 8.71
CA ARG A 579 24.88 61.43 9.85
C ARG A 579 26.13 62.26 9.54
N GLN A 580 26.51 62.43 8.27
CA GLN A 580 27.78 63.13 7.93
C GLN A 580 27.82 64.68 7.95
N PRO A 581 26.72 65.47 8.05
CA PRO A 581 26.83 66.94 8.12
C PRO A 581 27.47 67.53 9.40
N LEU A 582 27.68 66.76 10.47
CA LEU A 582 28.01 67.27 11.82
C LEU A 582 29.47 67.07 12.30
N LEU A 583 30.36 66.52 11.47
CA LEU A 583 31.77 66.28 11.84
C LEU A 583 32.81 67.16 11.11
N LYS A 584 32.37 68.17 10.34
CA LYS A 584 33.28 69.17 9.73
C LYS A 584 33.55 70.42 10.60
N SER A 585 33.04 70.49 11.85
CA SER A 585 33.16 71.68 12.72
C SER A 585 33.91 71.48 14.05
N LYS A 586 34.48 70.30 14.33
CA LYS A 586 35.31 70.05 15.54
C LYS A 586 36.81 69.82 15.27
N ALA A 587 37.27 70.00 14.03
CA ALA A 587 38.67 69.82 13.63
C ALA A 587 39.43 71.15 13.38
N TYR A 588 39.11 72.22 14.12
CA TYR A 588 39.87 73.49 14.11
C TYR A 588 40.35 73.92 15.52
N ALA A 589 40.75 72.94 16.31
CA ALA A 589 41.60 73.02 17.50
C ALA A 589 41.96 71.55 17.82
N ILE A 590 43.17 71.06 17.56
CA ILE A 590 44.40 71.44 18.23
C ILE A 590 45.53 71.65 17.22
N ARG A 591 46.05 72.89 17.20
CA ARG A 591 47.32 73.27 16.57
C ARG A 591 48.27 73.64 17.72
N LYS A 592 49.57 73.32 17.60
CA LYS A 592 50.74 73.85 18.36
C LYS A 592 51.41 72.87 19.36
N GLN A 593 52.75 72.86 19.30
CA GLN A 593 53.75 72.13 20.12
C GLN A 593 53.75 70.59 19.96
N SER A 594 54.90 69.90 19.98
CA SER A 594 56.29 70.32 20.27
C SER A 594 57.30 69.87 19.20
N SER A 595 58.44 70.57 19.11
CA SER A 595 59.65 70.06 18.47
C SER A 595 60.64 69.51 19.51
N ASN A 596 61.71 68.88 19.02
CA ASN A 596 62.95 68.49 19.73
C ASN A 596 62.85 67.32 20.72
N SER A 597 63.40 66.15 20.35
CA SER A 597 64.73 65.71 20.83
C SER A 597 65.12 64.27 20.40
N GLY A 598 66.37 64.07 19.94
CA GLY A 598 67.14 62.83 20.18
C GLY A 598 67.06 61.67 19.15
N PRO A 599 68.15 61.38 18.39
CA PRO A 599 68.20 60.30 17.39
C PRO A 599 68.75 58.97 17.93
N TYR A 600 68.18 58.41 19.01
CA TYR A 600 68.66 57.13 19.60
C TYR A 600 67.63 56.00 19.74
N PHE A 601 66.32 56.27 19.60
CA PHE A 601 65.30 55.20 19.63
C PHE A 601 65.05 54.52 18.27
N LEU A 602 65.46 55.13 17.15
CA LEU A 602 65.18 54.59 15.82
C LEU A 602 66.08 53.39 15.44
N LEU A 603 67.35 53.38 15.86
CA LEU A 603 68.30 52.31 15.47
C LEU A 603 67.98 50.95 16.08
N CYS A 604 67.57 50.90 17.35
CA CYS A 604 67.23 49.63 18.02
C CYS A 604 65.93 49.01 17.47
N GLY A 605 64.98 49.82 16.98
CA GLY A 605 63.77 49.32 16.34
C GLY A 605 64.03 48.69 14.96
N ILE A 606 64.89 49.33 14.15
CA ILE A 606 65.18 48.88 12.78
C ILE A 606 65.93 47.53 12.77
N LEU A 607 66.87 47.32 13.69
CA LEU A 607 67.62 46.06 13.78
C LEU A 607 66.77 44.88 14.26
N LEU A 608 65.77 45.11 15.12
CA LEU A 608 64.82 44.06 15.52
C LEU A 608 63.86 43.68 14.36
N PHE A 609 63.43 44.67 13.58
CA PHE A 609 62.52 44.48 12.44
C PHE A 609 63.20 43.74 11.28
N ALA A 610 64.48 44.02 11.01
CA ALA A 610 65.26 43.36 9.96
C ALA A 610 65.50 41.86 10.22
N PHE A 611 65.59 41.44 11.49
CA PHE A 611 65.80 40.03 11.85
C PHE A 611 64.52 39.19 11.77
N ILE A 612 63.35 39.80 11.94
CA ILE A 612 62.04 39.12 11.86
C ILE A 612 61.58 38.95 10.40
N MET A 613 61.99 39.84 9.49
CA MET A 613 61.54 39.86 8.09
C MET A 613 62.38 39.00 7.11
N SER A 614 63.47 38.36 7.55
CA SER A 614 64.38 37.60 6.68
C SER A 614 64.02 36.10 6.52
N LEU A 615 63.16 35.55 7.38
CA LEU A 615 62.77 34.13 7.36
C LEU A 615 61.59 33.74 6.42
N PRO A 616 60.65 34.61 5.99
CA PRO A 616 59.53 34.18 5.13
C PRO A 616 59.75 34.36 3.61
N PHE A 617 60.79 35.07 3.16
CA PHE A 617 60.92 35.45 1.74
C PHE A 617 61.18 34.25 0.79
N GLY A 618 61.89 33.21 1.26
CA GLY A 618 62.12 31.99 0.48
C GLY A 618 60.86 31.16 0.23
N ALA A 619 59.90 31.16 1.15
CA ALA A 619 58.62 30.47 0.99
C ALA A 619 57.67 31.19 0.01
N PHE A 620 57.79 32.51 -0.09
CA PHE A 620 56.94 33.33 -0.97
C PHE A 620 57.20 33.06 -2.46
N LEU A 621 58.47 33.06 -2.88
CA LEU A 621 58.84 32.84 -4.29
C LEU A 621 58.47 31.44 -4.80
N ASN A 622 58.58 30.41 -3.94
CA ASN A 622 58.20 29.04 -4.30
C ASN A 622 56.67 28.87 -4.41
N ASN A 623 55.89 29.58 -3.59
CA ASN A 623 54.43 29.62 -3.73
C ASN A 623 53.97 30.42 -4.96
N PHE A 624 54.67 31.49 -5.34
CA PHE A 624 54.28 32.34 -6.48
C PHE A 624 54.38 31.59 -7.82
N TYR A 625 55.48 30.89 -8.07
CA TYR A 625 55.67 30.09 -9.29
C TYR A 625 54.69 28.89 -9.39
N ASN A 626 54.46 28.18 -8.28
CA ASN A 626 53.48 27.09 -8.25
C ASN A 626 52.04 27.59 -8.42
N GLY A 627 51.71 28.77 -7.88
CA GLY A 627 50.41 29.42 -8.05
C GLY A 627 50.09 29.72 -9.52
N GLN A 628 51.04 30.25 -10.29
CA GLN A 628 50.78 30.63 -11.69
C GLN A 628 50.50 29.41 -12.59
N MET A 629 51.25 28.30 -12.44
CA MET A 629 50.95 27.02 -13.11
C MET A 629 49.67 26.32 -12.60
N TYR A 630 49.18 26.68 -11.42
CA TYR A 630 47.90 26.22 -10.90
C TYR A 630 46.74 27.01 -11.55
N TYR A 631 46.80 28.34 -11.55
CA TYR A 631 45.78 29.19 -12.20
C TYR A 631 45.64 28.91 -13.70
N ASP A 632 46.72 28.69 -14.45
CA ASP A 632 46.65 28.36 -15.88
C ASP A 632 46.07 26.96 -16.16
N ARG A 633 46.13 26.03 -15.20
CA ARG A 633 45.41 24.75 -15.27
C ARG A 633 43.95 24.92 -14.88
N LEU A 634 43.66 25.74 -13.87
CA LEU A 634 42.31 26.04 -13.42
C LEU A 634 41.51 26.76 -14.51
N ALA A 635 42.09 27.77 -15.17
CA ALA A 635 41.44 28.51 -16.26
C ALA A 635 41.16 27.63 -17.50
N ARG A 636 42.05 26.67 -17.80
CA ARG A 636 41.83 25.68 -18.88
C ARG A 636 40.75 24.66 -18.52
N ARG A 637 40.68 24.22 -17.26
CA ARG A 637 39.56 23.41 -16.76
C ARG A 637 38.25 24.19 -16.84
N TRP A 638 38.22 25.43 -16.33
CA TRP A 638 37.03 26.29 -16.33
C TRP A 638 36.46 26.51 -17.73
N LYS A 639 37.30 26.79 -18.75
CA LYS A 639 36.83 26.90 -20.14
C LYS A 639 36.30 25.58 -20.74
N ALA A 640 36.81 24.44 -20.28
CA ALA A 640 36.27 23.13 -20.66
C ALA A 640 34.97 22.79 -19.92
N GLU A 641 34.83 23.24 -18.67
CA GLU A 641 33.62 23.18 -17.84
C GLU A 641 32.50 24.05 -18.45
N GLU A 642 32.81 25.29 -18.81
CA GLU A 642 31.91 26.25 -19.46
C GLU A 642 31.39 25.69 -20.79
N LYS A 643 32.28 25.14 -21.63
CA LYS A 643 31.89 24.46 -22.87
C LYS A 643 31.07 23.19 -22.63
N ARG A 644 31.28 22.46 -21.53
CA ARG A 644 30.41 21.33 -21.13
C ARG A 644 29.04 21.82 -20.69
N HIS A 645 28.97 22.89 -19.90
CA HIS A 645 27.72 23.51 -19.45
C HIS A 645 26.90 24.06 -20.63
N ASP A 646 27.51 24.72 -21.60
CA ASP A 646 26.79 25.18 -22.81
C ASP A 646 26.30 24.00 -23.66
N ASN A 647 27.12 22.98 -23.88
CA ASN A 647 26.68 21.76 -24.59
C ASN A 647 25.55 21.04 -23.84
N GLN A 648 25.59 21.00 -22.51
CA GLN A 648 24.51 20.46 -21.68
C GLN A 648 23.26 21.33 -21.80
N ARG A 649 23.36 22.66 -21.72
CA ARG A 649 22.21 23.57 -21.85
C ARG A 649 21.51 23.37 -23.20
N ILE A 650 22.27 23.28 -24.29
CA ILE A 650 21.73 22.98 -25.63
C ILE A 650 21.01 21.62 -25.64
N ALA A 651 21.64 20.56 -25.13
CA ALA A 651 21.01 19.24 -25.04
C ALA A 651 19.75 19.21 -24.16
N TRP A 652 19.70 20.02 -23.09
CA TRP A 652 18.51 20.19 -22.25
C TRP A 652 17.41 21.00 -22.95
N ASP A 653 17.76 22.00 -23.76
CA ASP A 653 16.80 22.79 -24.55
C ASP A 653 16.28 22.01 -25.78
N ASP A 654 17.05 21.06 -26.31
CA ASP A 654 16.59 20.07 -27.30
C ASP A 654 15.66 19.03 -26.64
N ALA A 655 16.07 18.43 -25.53
CA ALA A 655 15.25 17.45 -24.79
C ALA A 655 13.94 18.07 -24.22
N ARG A 656 13.95 19.35 -23.83
CA ARG A 656 12.72 20.06 -23.44
C ARG A 656 11.75 20.19 -24.61
N ARG A 657 12.24 20.52 -25.82
CA ARG A 657 11.40 20.58 -27.03
C ARG A 657 10.86 19.21 -27.44
N GLU A 658 11.66 18.15 -27.32
CA GLU A 658 11.21 16.78 -27.54
C GLU A 658 10.09 16.40 -26.54
N TYR A 659 10.30 16.66 -25.25
CA TYR A 659 9.30 16.46 -24.21
C TYR A 659 8.01 17.28 -24.43
N GLU A 660 8.12 18.53 -24.88
CA GLU A 660 6.96 19.38 -25.18
C GLU A 660 6.16 18.84 -26.38
N ASN A 661 6.84 18.40 -27.44
CA ASN A 661 6.23 17.75 -28.60
C ASN A 661 5.54 16.42 -28.23
N ASP A 662 6.17 15.60 -27.40
CA ASP A 662 5.59 14.34 -26.90
C ASP A 662 4.42 14.58 -25.95
N ARG A 663 4.49 15.61 -25.09
CA ARG A 663 3.37 16.04 -24.23
C ARG A 663 2.18 16.51 -25.07
N GLU A 664 2.42 17.24 -26.16
CA GLU A 664 1.37 17.63 -27.09
C GLU A 664 0.78 16.44 -27.86
N ARG A 665 1.62 15.51 -28.34
CA ARG A 665 1.14 14.25 -28.93
C ARG A 665 0.27 13.50 -27.93
N TRP A 666 0.77 13.27 -26.72
CA TRP A 666 0.01 12.58 -25.67
C TRP A 666 -1.30 13.29 -25.30
N ASN A 667 -1.34 14.63 -25.31
CA ASN A 667 -2.57 15.38 -25.10
C ASN A 667 -3.58 15.16 -26.24
N ARG A 668 -3.12 15.15 -27.51
CA ARG A 668 -3.97 14.81 -28.67
C ARG A 668 -4.47 13.36 -28.59
N ASP A 669 -3.58 12.40 -28.35
CA ASP A 669 -3.94 10.98 -28.21
C ASP A 669 -4.94 10.76 -27.07
N LYS A 670 -4.81 11.50 -25.96
CA LYS A 670 -5.74 11.49 -24.82
C LYS A 670 -7.08 12.15 -25.14
N GLU A 671 -7.12 13.13 -26.03
CA GLU A 671 -8.36 13.76 -26.52
C GLU A 671 -9.08 12.87 -27.52
N GLU A 672 -8.35 12.25 -28.43
CA GLU A 672 -8.87 11.25 -29.36
C GLU A 672 -9.41 10.03 -28.60
N HIS A 673 -8.66 9.48 -27.66
CA HIS A 673 -9.11 8.37 -26.82
C HIS A 673 -10.33 8.74 -25.96
N ARG A 674 -10.42 9.98 -25.46
CA ARG A 674 -11.62 10.46 -24.74
C ARG A 674 -12.83 10.52 -25.68
N ALA A 675 -12.65 11.02 -26.89
CA ALA A 675 -13.69 11.06 -27.91
C ALA A 675 -14.12 9.65 -28.35
N ASP A 676 -13.19 8.69 -28.47
CA ASP A 676 -13.50 7.28 -28.71
C ASP A 676 -14.26 6.64 -27.57
N MET A 677 -13.87 6.89 -26.32
CA MET A 677 -14.60 6.41 -25.15
C MET A 677 -16.02 7.02 -25.07
N GLU A 678 -16.21 8.28 -25.45
CA GLU A 678 -17.53 8.89 -25.57
C GLU A 678 -18.36 8.33 -26.74
N ARG A 679 -17.73 8.06 -27.89
CA ARG A 679 -18.37 7.38 -29.04
C ARG A 679 -18.82 5.97 -28.65
N TRP A 680 -17.92 5.20 -28.04
CA TRP A 680 -18.19 3.86 -27.55
C TRP A 680 -19.28 3.85 -26.47
N ALA A 681 -19.23 4.76 -25.50
CA ALA A 681 -20.27 4.85 -24.47
C ALA A 681 -21.65 5.19 -25.05
N LYS A 682 -21.73 6.06 -26.07
CA LYS A 682 -22.98 6.36 -26.79
C LYS A 682 -23.49 5.17 -27.59
N GLN A 683 -22.60 4.45 -28.28
CA GLN A 683 -22.95 3.21 -29.00
C GLN A 683 -23.44 2.14 -28.03
N LYS A 684 -22.71 1.93 -26.91
CA LYS A 684 -23.01 0.93 -25.90
C LYS A 684 -24.35 1.21 -25.20
N ALA A 685 -24.61 2.46 -24.80
CA ALA A 685 -25.90 2.86 -24.24
C ALA A 685 -27.07 2.65 -25.23
N GLU A 686 -26.84 2.83 -26.53
CA GLU A 686 -27.86 2.56 -27.56
C GLU A 686 -28.08 1.05 -27.80
N GLU A 687 -27.03 0.23 -27.74
CA GLU A 687 -27.13 -1.23 -27.76
C GLU A 687 -27.85 -1.76 -26.52
N ASP A 688 -27.51 -1.27 -25.34
CA ASP A 688 -28.12 -1.69 -24.07
C ASP A 688 -29.59 -1.27 -24.03
N ARG A 689 -29.93 -0.08 -24.54
CA ARG A 689 -31.34 0.34 -24.75
C ARG A 689 -32.09 -0.59 -25.70
N LYS A 690 -31.46 -1.04 -26.79
CA LYS A 690 -32.05 -2.02 -27.74
C LYS A 690 -32.24 -3.40 -27.09
N ARG A 691 -31.24 -3.90 -26.35
CA ARG A 691 -31.29 -5.18 -25.61
C ARG A 691 -32.31 -5.17 -24.47
N ALA A 692 -32.53 -4.01 -23.84
CA ALA A 692 -33.55 -3.81 -22.82
C ALA A 692 -34.98 -3.80 -23.38
N ALA A 693 -35.17 -3.37 -24.65
CA ALA A 693 -36.47 -3.40 -25.32
C ALA A 693 -36.92 -4.82 -25.70
N ILE A 694 -35.97 -5.75 -25.91
CA ILE A 694 -36.24 -7.18 -26.04
C ILE A 694 -36.92 -7.65 -24.76
N SER A 695 -38.02 -8.40 -24.89
CA SER A 695 -38.77 -8.90 -23.74
C SER A 695 -39.38 -10.26 -24.01
N TRP A 696 -39.49 -11.07 -22.96
CA TRP A 696 -40.34 -12.25 -22.97
C TRP A 696 -41.81 -11.84 -23.01
N GLN A 697 -42.61 -12.56 -23.79
CA GLN A 697 -44.06 -12.52 -23.66
C GLN A 697 -44.51 -13.16 -22.33
N ALA A 698 -45.82 -13.30 -22.12
CA ALA A 698 -46.33 -14.02 -20.95
C ALA A 698 -45.76 -15.44 -20.91
N LEU A 699 -45.24 -15.85 -19.75
CA LEU A 699 -44.65 -17.16 -19.53
C LEU A 699 -45.77 -18.20 -19.36
N ILE A 700 -45.86 -19.16 -20.27
CA ILE A 700 -46.95 -20.14 -20.36
C ILE A 700 -46.49 -21.47 -19.75
N PRO A 701 -47.11 -21.96 -18.66
CA PRO A 701 -46.88 -23.31 -18.15
C PRO A 701 -47.40 -24.37 -19.12
N ALA A 702 -46.69 -25.48 -19.28
CA ALA A 702 -47.22 -26.66 -19.95
C ALA A 702 -48.39 -27.27 -19.17
N ASP A 703 -49.44 -27.72 -19.89
CA ASP A 703 -50.66 -28.32 -19.33
C ASP A 703 -50.42 -29.55 -18.45
N GLN A 704 -49.26 -30.21 -18.60
CA GLN A 704 -48.89 -31.42 -17.89
C GLN A 704 -47.56 -31.23 -17.16
N CYS A 705 -47.47 -31.76 -15.95
CA CYS A 705 -46.20 -31.90 -15.25
C CYS A 705 -45.33 -32.94 -15.95
N LEU A 706 -44.02 -32.72 -16.02
CA LEU A 706 -43.07 -33.66 -16.63
C LEU A 706 -42.82 -34.86 -15.71
N ARG A 707 -42.70 -34.58 -14.41
CA ARG A 707 -42.48 -35.53 -13.30
C ARG A 707 -42.83 -34.83 -11.98
N TYR A 708 -42.69 -35.54 -10.85
CA TYR A 708 -42.82 -34.94 -9.53
C TYR A 708 -42.03 -33.62 -9.40
N ASN A 709 -42.69 -32.57 -8.91
CA ASN A 709 -42.11 -31.25 -8.63
C ASN A 709 -41.45 -30.57 -9.86
N SER A 710 -41.90 -30.89 -11.08
CA SER A 710 -41.26 -30.48 -12.34
C SER A 710 -42.25 -30.19 -13.46
N ARG A 711 -42.14 -29.01 -14.09
CA ARG A 711 -42.93 -28.56 -15.25
C ARG A 711 -42.06 -27.78 -16.23
N GLU A 712 -42.41 -27.85 -17.51
CA GLU A 712 -41.88 -26.97 -18.55
C GLU A 712 -42.70 -25.68 -18.66
N TYR A 713 -42.01 -24.55 -18.76
CA TYR A 713 -42.59 -23.24 -19.07
C TYR A 713 -42.04 -22.76 -20.40
N THR A 714 -42.86 -22.10 -21.20
CA THR A 714 -42.47 -21.58 -22.51
C THR A 714 -42.81 -20.11 -22.66
N SER A 715 -41.99 -19.35 -23.40
CA SER A 715 -42.31 -17.97 -23.76
C SER A 715 -41.64 -17.61 -25.07
N THR A 716 -42.37 -16.91 -25.94
CA THR A 716 -41.81 -16.36 -27.18
C THR A 716 -41.05 -15.08 -26.87
N LEU A 717 -39.87 -14.92 -27.49
CA LEU A 717 -39.06 -13.72 -27.40
C LEU A 717 -39.62 -12.65 -28.35
N SER A 718 -39.77 -11.42 -27.86
CA SER A 718 -40.37 -10.30 -28.60
C SER A 718 -39.44 -9.08 -28.65
N ASN A 719 -39.68 -8.20 -29.62
CA ASN A 719 -38.93 -6.96 -29.85
C ASN A 719 -37.43 -7.15 -30.13
N VAL A 720 -37.01 -8.30 -30.67
CA VAL A 720 -35.62 -8.52 -31.12
C VAL A 720 -35.32 -7.59 -32.31
N PRO A 721 -34.30 -6.70 -32.22
CA PRO A 721 -33.88 -5.88 -33.36
C PRO A 721 -33.37 -6.74 -34.53
N LEU A 722 -33.68 -6.35 -35.77
CA LEU A 722 -33.28 -7.07 -37.00
C LEU A 722 -31.77 -7.35 -37.15
N ALA A 723 -30.92 -6.65 -36.40
CA ALA A 723 -29.47 -6.81 -36.43
C ALA A 723 -28.93 -7.86 -35.44
N TYR A 724 -29.77 -8.43 -34.58
CA TYR A 724 -29.36 -9.37 -33.53
C TYR A 724 -29.89 -10.79 -33.81
N ASP A 725 -29.11 -11.82 -33.46
CA ASP A 725 -29.58 -13.21 -33.56
C ASP A 725 -30.55 -13.54 -32.42
N ALA A 726 -31.82 -13.77 -32.76
CA ALA A 726 -32.87 -14.08 -31.80
C ALA A 726 -32.61 -15.35 -30.98
N ARG A 727 -31.78 -16.30 -31.46
CA ARG A 727 -31.39 -17.50 -30.69
C ARG A 727 -30.33 -17.18 -29.64
N GLU A 728 -29.35 -16.34 -29.96
CA GLU A 728 -28.35 -15.86 -28.98
C GLU A 728 -29.02 -15.02 -27.90
N GLU A 729 -29.89 -14.08 -28.29
CA GLU A 729 -30.68 -13.27 -27.34
C GLU A 729 -31.61 -14.14 -26.48
N CYS A 730 -32.16 -15.24 -27.01
CA CYS A 730 -32.95 -16.20 -26.26
C CYS A 730 -32.13 -16.91 -25.18
N ALA A 731 -30.95 -17.44 -25.54
CA ALA A 731 -30.10 -18.19 -24.61
C ALA A 731 -29.61 -17.34 -23.43
N GLU A 732 -29.32 -16.06 -23.67
CA GLU A 732 -28.75 -15.17 -22.67
C GLU A 732 -29.80 -14.47 -21.79
N LYS A 733 -31.04 -14.30 -22.24
CA LYS A 733 -32.03 -13.49 -21.53
C LYS A 733 -32.81 -14.28 -20.46
N PRO A 734 -32.67 -13.98 -19.16
CA PRO A 734 -33.41 -14.70 -18.12
C PRO A 734 -34.88 -14.31 -18.08
N ALA A 735 -35.72 -15.21 -17.58
CA ALA A 735 -37.10 -14.95 -17.17
C ALA A 735 -37.23 -15.11 -15.64
N TYR A 736 -38.21 -14.46 -15.03
CA TYR A 736 -38.48 -14.58 -13.61
C TYR A 736 -39.47 -15.74 -13.37
N LEU A 737 -39.00 -16.81 -12.73
CA LEU A 737 -39.74 -18.05 -12.51
C LEU A 737 -39.53 -18.55 -11.08
N ASN A 738 -40.64 -18.83 -10.37
CA ASN A 738 -40.69 -19.42 -9.04
C ASN A 738 -39.73 -18.74 -8.02
N GLY A 739 -39.69 -17.41 -8.05
CA GLY A 739 -38.93 -16.56 -7.12
C GLY A 739 -37.51 -16.16 -7.57
N ARG A 740 -36.99 -16.75 -8.66
CA ARG A 740 -35.62 -16.55 -9.15
C ARG A 740 -35.59 -16.14 -10.63
N TRP A 741 -34.54 -15.43 -11.04
CA TRP A 741 -34.25 -15.20 -12.46
C TRP A 741 -33.49 -16.40 -13.03
N VAL A 742 -33.99 -16.99 -14.12
CA VAL A 742 -33.43 -18.23 -14.71
C VAL A 742 -33.33 -18.06 -16.23
N LYS A 743 -32.20 -18.43 -16.82
CA LYS A 743 -32.05 -18.54 -18.29
C LYS A 743 -32.84 -19.75 -18.82
N PRO A 744 -33.35 -19.74 -20.06
CA PRO A 744 -34.02 -20.90 -20.62
C PRO A 744 -33.07 -22.11 -20.68
N THR A 745 -33.62 -23.29 -20.42
CA THR A 745 -32.94 -24.59 -20.54
C THR A 745 -32.54 -24.86 -21.99
N TYR A 746 -33.38 -24.46 -22.95
CA TYR A 746 -33.08 -24.48 -24.39
C TYR A 746 -33.97 -23.47 -25.15
N CYS A 747 -33.59 -23.18 -26.39
CA CYS A 747 -34.30 -22.29 -27.29
C CYS A 747 -34.71 -23.04 -28.56
N SER A 748 -35.97 -22.90 -28.98
CA SER A 748 -36.49 -23.41 -30.25
C SER A 748 -36.84 -22.26 -31.17
N GLN A 749 -36.91 -22.52 -32.48
CA GLN A 749 -37.36 -21.53 -33.46
C GLN A 749 -38.45 -22.12 -34.34
N ASP A 750 -39.53 -21.37 -34.53
CA ASP A 750 -40.59 -21.74 -35.46
C ASP A 750 -40.09 -21.66 -36.91
N ALA A 751 -40.29 -22.72 -37.67
CA ALA A 751 -39.78 -22.84 -39.04
C ALA A 751 -40.57 -22.04 -40.09
N GLN A 752 -41.77 -21.56 -39.76
CA GLN A 752 -42.66 -20.82 -40.66
C GLN A 752 -42.59 -19.31 -40.43
N CYS A 753 -42.59 -18.85 -39.17
CA CYS A 753 -42.57 -17.43 -38.83
C CYS A 753 -41.25 -16.94 -38.22
N GLY A 754 -40.30 -17.84 -37.95
CA GLY A 754 -38.96 -17.50 -37.44
C GLY A 754 -38.91 -17.08 -35.97
N SER A 755 -40.05 -17.06 -35.26
CA SER A 755 -40.11 -16.67 -33.84
C SER A 755 -39.31 -17.63 -32.96
N VAL A 756 -38.53 -17.09 -32.02
CA VAL A 756 -37.76 -17.88 -31.07
C VAL A 756 -38.49 -18.00 -29.74
N THR A 757 -38.61 -19.22 -29.24
CA THR A 757 -39.27 -19.57 -27.98
C THR A 757 -38.26 -20.17 -27.02
N GLY A 758 -38.15 -19.57 -25.84
CA GLY A 758 -37.39 -20.13 -24.72
C GLY A 758 -38.21 -21.17 -23.97
N HIS A 759 -37.54 -22.19 -23.45
CA HIS A 759 -38.13 -23.28 -22.67
C HIS A 759 -37.40 -23.40 -21.33
N TRP A 760 -38.13 -23.42 -20.22
CA TRP A 760 -37.58 -23.54 -18.86
C TRP A 760 -38.15 -24.79 -18.19
N ILE A 761 -37.29 -25.76 -17.89
CA ILE A 761 -37.68 -26.97 -17.16
C ILE A 761 -37.37 -26.77 -15.66
N THR A 762 -38.40 -26.71 -14.82
CA THR A 762 -38.19 -26.69 -13.36
C THR A 762 -37.81 -28.08 -12.85
N THR A 763 -36.81 -28.15 -11.98
CA THR A 763 -36.33 -29.39 -11.33
C THR A 763 -36.71 -29.48 -9.85
N ASP A 764 -37.09 -28.33 -9.30
CA ASP A 764 -37.32 -28.03 -7.90
C ASP A 764 -38.30 -26.84 -7.84
N ASN A 765 -39.13 -26.82 -6.80
CA ASN A 765 -40.08 -25.74 -6.50
C ASN A 765 -41.24 -25.57 -7.50
N GLU A 766 -41.96 -26.65 -7.83
CA GLU A 766 -43.25 -26.61 -8.57
C GLU A 766 -44.37 -27.29 -7.76
N PRO A 767 -45.05 -26.58 -6.84
CA PRO A 767 -46.04 -27.16 -5.93
C PRO A 767 -47.23 -27.80 -6.64
N SER A 768 -47.64 -27.27 -7.80
CA SER A 768 -48.76 -27.85 -8.57
C SER A 768 -48.41 -29.16 -9.27
N CYS A 769 -47.15 -29.61 -9.18
CA CYS A 769 -46.67 -30.91 -9.65
C CYS A 769 -46.27 -31.85 -8.50
N GLN A 770 -46.70 -31.59 -7.26
CA GLN A 770 -46.41 -32.44 -6.10
C GLN A 770 -47.56 -33.40 -5.82
N THR A 771 -47.38 -34.65 -6.25
CA THR A 771 -48.17 -35.82 -5.87
C THR A 771 -47.74 -36.35 -4.49
N VAL A 772 -48.65 -37.01 -3.77
CA VAL A 772 -48.36 -37.61 -2.45
C VAL A 772 -48.93 -39.03 -2.35
N TRP A 773 -48.32 -39.86 -1.50
CA TRP A 773 -48.81 -41.21 -1.22
C TRP A 773 -49.74 -41.23 -0.01
N ALA A 774 -50.90 -41.85 -0.16
CA ALA A 774 -51.72 -42.30 0.96
C ALA A 774 -51.02 -43.41 1.76
N GLY A 775 -51.46 -43.65 3.00
CA GLY A 775 -50.88 -44.66 3.88
C GLY A 775 -50.85 -46.08 3.25
N PRO A 776 -49.80 -46.88 3.51
CA PRO A 776 -49.62 -48.18 2.88
C PRO A 776 -50.68 -49.20 3.35
N TRP A 777 -51.47 -49.71 2.42
CA TRP A 777 -52.41 -50.78 2.65
C TRP A 777 -51.72 -52.14 2.45
N ASP A 778 -51.51 -52.87 3.54
CA ASP A 778 -51.04 -54.26 3.51
C ASP A 778 -52.07 -55.16 2.82
N LYS A 779 -51.61 -55.96 1.86
CA LYS A 779 -52.41 -56.96 1.13
C LYS A 779 -52.02 -58.40 1.48
N GLY A 780 -51.03 -58.58 2.34
CA GLY A 780 -50.50 -59.87 2.74
C GLY A 780 -49.42 -60.43 1.80
N CYS A 781 -49.12 -61.70 2.00
CA CYS A 781 -48.03 -62.41 1.35
C CYS A 781 -48.40 -62.79 -0.09
N GLN A 782 -47.52 -62.48 -1.04
CA GLN A 782 -47.69 -62.83 -2.45
C GLN A 782 -46.99 -64.13 -2.81
N SER A 783 -45.81 -64.33 -2.24
CA SER A 783 -44.94 -65.47 -2.45
C SER A 783 -44.05 -65.65 -1.21
N PRO A 784 -43.37 -66.80 -1.04
CA PRO A 784 -42.44 -67.00 0.05
C PRO A 784 -41.41 -65.85 0.12
N GLY A 785 -41.24 -65.25 1.30
CA GLY A 785 -40.35 -64.12 1.54
C GLY A 785 -40.83 -62.74 1.04
N VAL A 786 -42.01 -62.61 0.42
CA VAL A 786 -42.50 -61.33 -0.15
C VAL A 786 -43.93 -60.99 0.27
N ARG A 787 -44.08 -59.85 0.96
CA ARG A 787 -45.36 -59.18 1.23
C ARG A 787 -45.54 -58.02 0.25
N HIS A 788 -46.76 -57.75 -0.21
CA HIS A 788 -47.03 -56.58 -1.05
C HIS A 788 -47.96 -55.56 -0.40
N TYR A 789 -47.65 -54.29 -0.62
CA TYR A 789 -48.41 -53.14 -0.12
C TYR A 789 -48.92 -52.30 -1.29
N HIS A 790 -50.10 -51.71 -1.15
CA HIS A 790 -50.71 -50.80 -2.13
C HIS A 790 -50.86 -49.41 -1.50
N THR A 791 -50.37 -48.37 -2.17
CA THR A 791 -50.55 -46.95 -1.76
C THR A 791 -51.30 -46.20 -2.84
N ALA A 792 -52.40 -45.53 -2.51
CA ALA A 792 -53.05 -44.64 -3.47
C ALA A 792 -52.17 -43.40 -3.70
N LEU A 793 -52.06 -42.98 -4.96
CA LEU A 793 -51.42 -41.72 -5.33
C LEU A 793 -52.47 -40.61 -5.36
N GLU A 794 -52.21 -39.52 -4.65
CA GLU A 794 -53.08 -38.36 -4.51
C GLU A 794 -52.45 -37.11 -5.13
N ASN A 795 -53.26 -36.07 -5.35
CA ASN A 795 -52.87 -34.80 -5.99
C ASN A 795 -52.28 -34.94 -7.41
N ILE A 796 -52.80 -35.87 -8.22
CA ILE A 796 -52.29 -36.15 -9.58
C ILE A 796 -52.59 -34.97 -10.53
N PRO A 797 -51.55 -34.27 -11.06
CA PRO A 797 -51.73 -33.10 -11.90
C PRO A 797 -52.02 -33.52 -13.35
N GLY A 798 -53.31 -33.71 -13.63
CA GLY A 798 -53.80 -34.12 -14.94
C GLY A 798 -53.69 -35.63 -15.18
N TRP A 799 -54.83 -36.26 -15.50
CA TRP A 799 -54.95 -37.72 -15.60
C TRP A 799 -54.20 -38.39 -16.77
N LYS A 800 -53.52 -37.64 -17.64
CA LYS A 800 -52.83 -38.21 -18.82
C LYS A 800 -51.41 -38.68 -18.53
N ASN A 801 -50.67 -38.01 -17.64
CA ASN A 801 -49.26 -38.36 -17.33
C ASN A 801 -49.09 -39.13 -16.01
N TRP A 802 -50.15 -39.80 -15.53
CA TRP A 802 -50.12 -40.48 -14.24
C TRP A 802 -49.03 -41.55 -14.05
N PRO A 803 -48.58 -42.32 -15.08
CA PRO A 803 -47.53 -43.32 -14.87
C PRO A 803 -46.20 -42.70 -14.50
N VAL A 804 -45.84 -41.57 -15.12
CA VAL A 804 -44.59 -40.86 -14.84
C VAL A 804 -44.65 -40.18 -13.48
N MET A 805 -45.79 -39.55 -13.14
CA MET A 805 -45.99 -39.00 -11.78
C MET A 805 -45.87 -40.10 -10.73
N CYS A 806 -46.49 -41.26 -10.94
CA CYS A 806 -46.43 -42.40 -10.02
C CYS A 806 -45.01 -42.93 -9.79
N MET A 807 -44.22 -43.12 -10.86
CA MET A 807 -42.84 -43.61 -10.75
C MET A 807 -41.84 -42.58 -10.20
N THR A 808 -42.16 -41.28 -10.25
CA THR A 808 -41.26 -40.18 -9.84
C THR A 808 -41.63 -39.51 -8.52
N THR A 809 -42.80 -39.82 -7.95
CA THR A 809 -43.19 -39.36 -6.61
C THR A 809 -42.24 -39.95 -5.57
N PRO A 810 -41.69 -39.15 -4.63
CA PRO A 810 -40.82 -39.65 -3.57
C PRO A 810 -41.48 -40.83 -2.86
N GLY A 811 -40.76 -41.94 -2.73
CA GLY A 811 -41.32 -43.14 -2.13
C GLY A 811 -41.48 -43.07 -0.61
N ILE A 812 -41.75 -44.22 -0.01
CA ILE A 812 -42.24 -44.31 1.37
C ILE A 812 -41.44 -45.27 2.24
N THR A 813 -41.57 -45.13 3.55
CA THR A 813 -41.03 -46.08 4.52
C THR A 813 -42.06 -47.14 4.86
N ILE A 814 -41.72 -48.42 4.67
CA ILE A 814 -42.53 -49.57 5.07
C ILE A 814 -41.69 -50.42 6.03
N ASN A 815 -42.23 -50.75 7.20
CA ASN A 815 -41.57 -51.55 8.25
C ASN A 815 -40.15 -51.04 8.62
N GLY A 816 -39.93 -49.73 8.58
CA GLY A 816 -38.64 -49.08 8.89
C GLY A 816 -37.64 -49.02 7.73
N VAL A 817 -37.95 -49.59 6.56
CA VAL A 817 -37.12 -49.52 5.35
C VAL A 817 -37.71 -48.50 4.37
N PHE A 818 -36.88 -47.56 3.89
CA PHE A 818 -37.27 -46.58 2.88
C PHE A 818 -37.13 -47.14 1.47
N TYR A 819 -38.20 -47.09 0.69
CA TYR A 819 -38.24 -47.48 -0.72
C TYR A 819 -38.32 -46.23 -1.57
N GLN A 820 -37.40 -46.06 -2.53
CA GLN A 820 -37.28 -44.81 -3.31
C GLN A 820 -38.46 -44.56 -4.27
N SER A 821 -39.03 -45.62 -4.83
CA SER A 821 -40.14 -45.60 -5.80
C SER A 821 -40.90 -46.93 -5.76
N PRO A 822 -42.18 -46.98 -6.20
CA PRO A 822 -42.96 -48.21 -6.21
C PRO A 822 -42.37 -49.24 -7.18
N SER A 823 -42.52 -50.53 -6.87
CA SER A 823 -42.05 -51.63 -7.72
C SER A 823 -42.80 -51.69 -9.06
N LYS A 824 -44.06 -51.27 -9.07
CA LYS A 824 -44.87 -50.99 -10.28
C LYS A 824 -46.00 -50.02 -9.94
N CYS A 825 -46.57 -49.42 -10.97
CA CYS A 825 -47.74 -48.55 -10.86
C CYS A 825 -48.94 -49.17 -11.59
N GLU A 826 -50.10 -49.15 -10.96
CA GLU A 826 -51.36 -49.70 -11.51
C GLU A 826 -52.48 -48.65 -11.46
N PHE A 827 -53.46 -48.77 -12.34
CA PHE A 827 -54.67 -47.93 -12.34
C PHE A 827 -55.92 -48.80 -12.30
N TRP A 828 -56.69 -48.68 -11.22
CA TRP A 828 -57.96 -49.37 -11.01
C TRP A 828 -58.82 -48.61 -9.98
N ASP A 829 -60.14 -48.81 -10.03
CA ASP A 829 -61.12 -48.07 -9.22
C ASP A 829 -60.95 -46.53 -9.30
N ARG A 830 -60.67 -46.02 -10.50
CA ARG A 830 -60.40 -44.60 -10.79
C ARG A 830 -59.27 -43.98 -9.95
N LYS A 831 -58.39 -44.81 -9.37
CA LYS A 831 -57.21 -44.40 -8.61
C LYS A 831 -55.95 -44.99 -9.20
N VAL A 832 -54.85 -44.29 -8.98
CA VAL A 832 -53.50 -44.77 -9.27
C VAL A 832 -52.93 -45.36 -7.99
N TRP A 833 -52.29 -46.52 -8.11
CA TRP A 833 -51.75 -47.28 -7.00
C TRP A 833 -50.27 -47.58 -7.24
N GLY A 834 -49.43 -47.21 -6.27
CA GLY A 834 -48.08 -47.73 -6.16
C GLY A 834 -48.13 -49.09 -5.49
N VAL A 835 -47.52 -50.10 -6.12
CA VAL A 835 -47.41 -51.45 -5.57
C VAL A 835 -45.96 -51.68 -5.15
N TRP A 836 -45.77 -52.08 -3.90
CA TRP A 836 -44.47 -52.21 -3.25
C TRP A 836 -44.24 -53.66 -2.84
N PHE A 837 -43.23 -54.30 -3.41
CA PHE A 837 -42.80 -55.64 -3.00
C PHE A 837 -41.74 -55.52 -1.90
N VAL A 838 -42.10 -55.95 -0.70
CA VAL A 838 -41.31 -55.84 0.53
C VAL A 838 -40.87 -57.22 0.97
N HIS A 839 -39.59 -57.38 1.28
CA HIS A 839 -39.06 -58.62 1.81
C HIS A 839 -39.56 -58.84 3.25
N ASP A 840 -40.25 -59.95 3.49
CA ASP A 840 -40.82 -60.31 4.79
C ASP A 840 -40.70 -61.82 5.03
N SER A 841 -39.90 -62.19 6.02
CA SER A 841 -39.65 -63.59 6.40
C SER A 841 -40.83 -64.25 7.13
N SER A 842 -41.88 -63.51 7.48
CA SER A 842 -43.14 -64.08 7.96
C SER A 842 -44.00 -64.69 6.85
N CYS A 843 -43.74 -64.31 5.59
CA CYS A 843 -44.39 -64.89 4.42
C CYS A 843 -43.78 -66.25 4.05
N ARG A 844 -44.57 -67.32 4.26
CA ARG A 844 -44.20 -68.72 4.00
C ARG A 844 -44.83 -69.25 2.71
#